data_AF-A0A0N4SX07-F1
#
_entry.id   AF-A0A0N4SX07-F1
#
_cell.length_a   1.000
_cell.length_b   1.000
_cell.length_c   1.000
_cell.angle_alpha   90.00
_cell.angle_beta   90.00
_cell.angle_gamma   90.00
#
_symmetry.space_group_name_H-M   'P 1'
#
loop_
_entity.id
_entity.type
_entity.pdbx_description
1 polymer ?
#
loop_
_entity_poly.entity_id
_entity_poly.type
_entity_poly.pdbx_seq_one_letter_code
_entity_poly.pdbx_strand_id
1 'polypeptide(L)'
;MSNCETKDCIISKYDCDYTPMYWYEHFSRSRLNRPKSKYIASLSDLWGLFLLCISFRIYSEENIWKLCKKVSALDELNCCSAVFISNKNRMVPLWKQRAAAGRDYVIWDYHVILLYSKSGLVSVYDFDTTLTFPCDAQTYWTETVRPELNLDANYHRCFRIISGSHYLQHFSSDRSHMLETNGNHKALPPPWPPIYDPGIGNNLHSFISMDSHLLENISKVYDENSFSEFINEQLRRIKLIMLRSLKLNSEMTTSFCHLFLIGRFELKRAFTTSAPVKNIKQFCADLAKRNLISTSHPPNLSSDDFKIVSTLPDVIYAGFDPTAESLHIGHLLILTNLFRAALHRCHAIALIGGATAHVGDPSGHITGAVLVIAVDFRCDCRKPLIADYRNIVPGHEIDQYVRKINLQLMSSIRFLEVCRDFRLGDMLRLGMVKSRMRDGSGLSCTEFLYQILQSYDWYRLSRDYNCHFQIGGNDQLGHFDAGYDYIKRKTGKISASICLPLLTDAQGKKLSKTSKEHSNIWLDERKTSPFTFYQHFSLQTIEEIEEIEREHQANLGKWIAQEKLAEELTKLVHGNNGLKIAKQCSKMLFSDSLSELRKMPTSFIEEQFGTASVQQLFRSRFSTIGELADKIHSGDGSSINKMKTGALKLNGIQFTNPDEVIDFDKICLNGKNITLVCWGKRKYHLIKWIG
;
A
#
# COMPACT_ATOMS: atom_id res chain seq x y z
N MET A 1 6.56 51.77 -20.20
CA MET A 1 7.61 52.33 -19.33
C MET A 1 7.25 51.90 -17.92
N SER A 2 7.77 50.81 -17.37
CA SER A 2 9.18 50.57 -17.04
C SER A 2 9.65 49.15 -17.39
N ASN A 3 10.90 49.07 -17.83
CA ASN A 3 11.64 47.86 -18.16
C ASN A 3 11.82 46.92 -16.96
N CYS A 4 11.73 45.61 -17.20
CA CYS A 4 12.57 44.67 -16.47
C CYS A 4 13.16 43.68 -17.50
N GLU A 5 14.47 43.73 -17.63
CA GLU A 5 15.26 43.11 -18.68
C GLU A 5 15.35 41.60 -18.50
N THR A 6 15.22 40.90 -19.62
CA THR A 6 15.67 39.53 -19.85
C THR A 6 17.19 39.51 -19.84
N LYS A 7 17.81 38.92 -18.80
CA LYS A 7 19.18 38.37 -18.82
C LYS A 7 19.44 37.54 -17.54
N ASP A 8 20.29 36.53 -17.71
CA ASP A 8 20.93 35.69 -16.68
C ASP A 8 20.17 34.42 -16.21
N CYS A 9 20.15 33.41 -17.09
CA CYS A 9 20.28 32.00 -16.67
C CYS A 9 21.69 31.53 -17.03
N ILE A 10 22.67 31.97 -16.25
CA ILE A 10 24.02 31.40 -16.24
C ILE A 10 24.03 30.32 -15.16
N ILE A 11 24.40 29.10 -15.56
CA ILE A 11 24.66 27.96 -14.69
C ILE A 11 25.74 28.36 -13.69
N SER A 12 25.35 28.71 -12.47
CA SER A 12 26.30 29.06 -11.41
C SER A 12 26.81 27.78 -10.73
N LYS A 13 28.12 27.52 -10.90
CA LYS A 13 29.03 26.67 -10.11
C LYS A 13 28.37 25.78 -9.05
N TYR A 14 28.40 24.46 -9.30
CA TYR A 14 28.13 23.45 -8.29
C TYR A 14 29.40 23.16 -7.47
N ASP A 15 29.36 23.48 -6.17
CA ASP A 15 30.24 22.85 -5.18
C ASP A 15 29.70 21.45 -4.89
N CYS A 16 30.49 20.43 -5.23
CA CYS A 16 30.18 19.03 -5.03
C CYS A 16 30.80 18.54 -3.71
N ASP A 17 30.19 18.86 -2.58
CA ASP A 17 30.53 18.25 -1.29
C ASP A 17 29.28 17.69 -0.61
N TYR A 18 28.87 16.47 -1.01
CA TYR A 18 28.02 15.61 -0.18
C TYR A 18 28.43 14.15 -0.34
N THR A 19 28.90 13.57 0.77
CA THR A 19 29.49 12.23 0.88
C THR A 19 28.46 11.10 0.70
N PRO A 20 28.80 9.97 0.05
CA PRO A 20 27.86 8.86 -0.24
C PRO A 20 27.50 7.96 0.96
N MET A 21 27.85 8.35 2.19
CA MET A 21 27.95 7.41 3.32
C MET A 21 26.59 7.03 3.94
N TYR A 22 25.55 7.84 3.74
CA TYR A 22 24.23 7.61 4.37
C TYR A 22 23.44 6.43 3.79
N TRP A 23 23.85 5.87 2.64
CA TRP A 23 23.16 4.74 2.00
C TRP A 23 23.79 3.37 2.30
N TYR A 24 25.01 3.29 2.84
CA TYR A 24 25.66 2.02 3.15
C TYR A 24 24.96 1.30 4.32
N GLU A 25 24.48 2.01 5.35
CA GLU A 25 23.87 1.36 6.51
C GLU A 25 22.44 0.84 6.25
N HIS A 26 21.69 1.46 5.33
CA HIS A 26 20.30 1.10 5.10
C HIS A 26 20.10 -0.07 4.11
N PHE A 27 21.05 -0.29 3.18
CA PHE A 27 20.98 -1.38 2.20
C PHE A 27 21.71 -2.66 2.64
N SER A 28 22.78 -2.55 3.42
CA SER A 28 23.63 -3.69 3.84
C SER A 28 22.92 -4.71 4.75
N ARG A 29 21.84 -4.31 5.42
CA ARG A 29 21.07 -5.20 6.33
C ARG A 29 20.01 -6.06 5.65
N SER A 30 19.88 -6.00 4.31
CA SER A 30 18.82 -6.69 3.57
C SER A 30 19.26 -7.86 2.69
N ARG A 31 20.56 -8.22 2.68
CA ARG A 31 21.05 -9.39 1.94
C ARG A 31 21.28 -10.57 2.88
N LEU A 32 20.39 -11.55 2.81
CA LEU A 32 20.70 -12.97 2.63
C LEU A 32 19.36 -13.72 2.49
N ASN A 33 19.20 -14.43 1.36
CA ASN A 33 18.09 -15.29 0.97
C ASN A 33 16.77 -14.63 0.50
N ARG A 34 16.69 -14.31 -0.79
CA ARG A 34 15.43 -14.26 -1.55
C ARG A 34 15.59 -14.94 -2.92
N PRO A 35 14.55 -15.61 -3.44
CA PRO A 35 14.58 -16.23 -4.76
C PRO A 35 14.67 -15.17 -5.87
N LYS A 36 15.43 -15.49 -6.92
CA LYS A 36 15.67 -14.64 -8.10
C LYS A 36 14.39 -14.50 -8.94
N SER A 37 13.89 -13.27 -9.09
CA SER A 37 13.27 -12.67 -10.30
C SER A 37 12.17 -11.66 -9.93
N LYS A 38 12.20 -10.47 -10.57
CA LYS A 38 11.03 -9.65 -10.96
C LYS A 38 11.36 -8.25 -11.53
N TYR A 39 12.62 -7.83 -11.50
CA TYR A 39 13.11 -6.64 -12.21
C TYR A 39 14.29 -7.06 -13.08
N ILE A 40 14.72 -6.19 -14.03
CA ILE A 40 16.04 -6.28 -14.65
C ILE A 40 17.00 -6.74 -13.56
N ALA A 41 17.65 -7.89 -13.76
CA ALA A 41 18.43 -8.65 -12.78
C ALA A 41 18.93 -7.80 -11.60
N SER A 42 18.57 -8.21 -10.37
CA SER A 42 18.85 -7.55 -9.08
C SER A 42 19.75 -6.31 -9.17
N LEU A 43 19.25 -5.16 -8.70
CA LEU A 43 19.97 -3.88 -8.53
C LEU A 43 21.41 -3.98 -7.98
N SER A 44 21.83 -5.12 -7.41
CA SER A 44 23.23 -5.44 -7.10
C SER A 44 24.21 -5.24 -8.25
N ASP A 45 23.82 -5.58 -9.49
CA ASP A 45 24.76 -5.65 -10.63
C ASP A 45 24.78 -4.33 -11.44
N LEU A 46 23.76 -3.51 -11.22
CA LEU A 46 23.62 -2.16 -11.79
C LEU A 46 24.05 -1.06 -10.82
N TRP A 47 24.30 -1.36 -9.54
CA TRP A 47 24.63 -0.37 -8.51
C TRP A 47 25.84 0.50 -8.85
N GLY A 48 26.90 -0.11 -9.40
CA GLY A 48 28.09 0.64 -9.84
C GLY A 48 27.81 1.58 -11.02
N LEU A 49 26.90 1.22 -11.93
CA LEU A 49 26.45 2.13 -12.98
C LEU A 49 25.53 3.22 -12.42
N PHE A 50 24.67 2.87 -11.46
CA PHE A 50 23.74 3.80 -10.83
C PHE A 50 24.45 4.91 -10.06
N LEU A 51 25.42 4.56 -9.19
CA LEU A 51 26.23 5.54 -8.48
C LEU A 51 26.98 6.46 -9.45
N LEU A 52 27.53 5.89 -10.52
CA LEU A 52 28.28 6.62 -11.51
C LEU A 52 27.38 7.58 -12.31
N CYS A 53 26.23 7.12 -12.81
CA CYS A 53 25.29 7.94 -13.59
C CYS A 53 24.60 9.03 -12.75
N ILE A 54 24.38 8.79 -11.46
CA ILE A 54 23.89 9.81 -10.51
C ILE A 54 24.90 10.95 -10.34
N SER A 55 26.20 10.72 -10.51
CA SER A 55 27.18 11.82 -10.48
C SER A 55 27.18 12.65 -11.76
N PHE A 56 26.59 12.15 -12.87
CA PHE A 56 26.58 12.80 -14.18
C PHE A 56 25.15 12.93 -14.76
N ARG A 57 24.21 13.45 -13.97
CA ARG A 57 22.77 13.47 -14.30
C ARG A 57 22.43 14.23 -15.57
N ILE A 58 23.18 15.27 -15.90
CA ILE A 58 22.93 16.15 -17.05
C ILE A 58 23.14 15.39 -18.38
N TYR A 59 23.95 14.32 -18.37
CA TYR A 59 24.17 13.43 -19.53
C TYR A 59 23.11 12.31 -19.56
N SER A 60 21.83 12.68 -19.49
CA SER A 60 20.70 11.75 -19.40
C SER A 60 20.64 10.77 -20.58
N GLU A 61 20.95 11.23 -21.78
CA GLU A 61 21.02 10.46 -23.02
C GLU A 61 22.06 9.34 -22.95
N GLU A 62 23.27 9.64 -22.45
CA GLU A 62 24.33 8.65 -22.31
C GLU A 62 24.04 7.66 -21.18
N ASN A 63 23.47 8.15 -20.08
CA ASN A 63 23.08 7.33 -18.94
C ASN A 63 22.05 6.27 -19.35
N ILE A 64 21.02 6.67 -20.11
CA ILE A 64 20.02 5.75 -20.64
C ILE A 64 20.62 4.82 -21.70
N TRP A 65 21.51 5.29 -22.57
CA TRP A 65 22.16 4.43 -23.58
C TRP A 65 23.00 3.34 -22.91
N LYS A 66 23.77 3.68 -21.87
CA LYS A 66 24.52 2.71 -21.09
C LYS A 66 23.63 1.71 -20.37
N LEU A 67 22.49 2.15 -19.86
CA LEU A 67 21.51 1.26 -19.28
C LEU A 67 20.99 0.28 -20.33
N CYS A 68 20.59 0.74 -21.52
CA CYS A 68 20.21 -0.12 -22.65
C CYS A 68 21.32 -1.12 -23.00
N LYS A 69 22.59 -0.69 -23.08
CA LYS A 69 23.72 -1.57 -23.38
C LYS A 69 23.91 -2.66 -22.33
N LYS A 70 23.74 -2.33 -21.05
CA LYS A 70 23.78 -3.32 -19.96
C LYS A 70 22.59 -4.29 -20.01
N VAL A 71 21.39 -3.79 -20.30
CA VAL A 71 20.19 -4.63 -20.41
C VAL A 71 20.23 -5.53 -21.65
N SER A 72 20.90 -5.08 -22.72
CA SER A 72 21.16 -5.92 -23.90
C SER A 72 21.97 -7.18 -23.57
N ALA A 73 22.88 -7.11 -22.59
CA ALA A 73 23.62 -8.29 -22.14
C ALA A 73 22.74 -9.30 -21.37
N LEU A 74 21.52 -8.92 -21.01
CA LEU A 74 20.54 -9.75 -20.29
C LEU A 74 19.42 -10.28 -21.20
N ASP A 75 19.50 -10.05 -22.52
CA ASP A 75 18.48 -10.43 -23.51
C ASP A 75 17.09 -9.83 -23.24
N GLU A 76 17.05 -8.62 -22.69
CA GLU A 76 15.81 -7.89 -22.36
C GLU A 76 15.68 -6.56 -23.12
N LEU A 77 16.51 -6.33 -24.14
CA LEU A 77 16.54 -5.06 -24.87
C LEU A 77 15.23 -4.77 -25.61
N ASN A 78 14.50 -5.81 -26.01
CA ASN A 78 13.17 -5.74 -26.61
C ASN A 78 12.09 -5.21 -25.64
N CYS A 79 12.34 -5.26 -24.33
CA CYS A 79 11.49 -4.68 -23.30
C CYS A 79 11.80 -3.20 -23.02
N CYS A 80 12.87 -2.65 -23.60
CA CYS A 80 13.36 -1.31 -23.35
C CYS A 80 12.93 -0.32 -24.46
N SER A 81 12.57 0.89 -24.08
CA SER A 81 12.41 2.03 -24.97
C SER A 81 13.01 3.28 -24.36
N ALA A 82 13.93 3.94 -25.07
CA ALA A 82 14.41 5.26 -24.68
C ALA A 82 13.33 6.30 -25.03
N VAL A 83 13.05 7.20 -24.10
CA VAL A 83 12.07 8.27 -24.29
C VAL A 83 12.77 9.61 -24.10
N PHE A 84 12.84 10.38 -25.18
CA PHE A 84 13.31 11.76 -25.17
C PHE A 84 12.12 12.68 -24.90
N ILE A 85 12.25 13.58 -23.94
CA ILE A 85 11.25 14.54 -23.54
C ILE A 85 11.77 15.93 -23.90
N SER A 86 11.09 16.64 -24.79
CA SER A 86 11.45 18.01 -25.19
C SER A 86 10.23 18.68 -25.82
N ASN A 87 10.41 19.88 -26.34
CA ASN A 87 9.42 20.59 -27.17
C ASN A 87 10.12 21.57 -28.11
N LYS A 88 9.35 22.23 -28.98
CA LYS A 88 9.86 23.19 -29.96
C LYS A 88 10.71 24.32 -29.35
N ASN A 89 10.43 24.68 -28.10
CA ASN A 89 11.09 25.78 -27.40
C ASN A 89 12.25 25.31 -26.51
N ARG A 90 12.45 24.00 -26.36
CA ARG A 90 13.37 23.40 -25.38
C ARG A 90 13.14 23.95 -23.97
N MET A 91 11.88 23.96 -23.55
CA MET A 91 11.44 24.40 -22.23
C MET A 91 10.47 23.39 -21.67
N VAL A 92 10.98 22.29 -21.11
CA VAL A 92 10.14 21.21 -20.58
C VAL A 92 10.25 21.10 -19.05
N PRO A 93 9.22 21.53 -18.30
CA PRO A 93 9.22 21.43 -16.85
C PRO A 93 9.00 19.98 -16.41
N LEU A 94 9.88 19.50 -15.53
CA LEU A 94 9.78 18.20 -14.88
C LEU A 94 9.91 18.37 -13.36
N TRP A 95 8.97 17.79 -12.62
CA TRP A 95 8.94 17.79 -11.15
C TRP A 95 9.69 16.58 -10.59
N LYS A 96 10.02 16.65 -9.29
CA LYS A 96 10.71 15.55 -8.58
C LYS A 96 12.06 15.22 -9.23
N GLN A 97 12.78 16.26 -9.64
CA GLN A 97 14.10 16.18 -10.26
C GLN A 97 15.14 16.66 -9.23
N ARG A 98 16.26 15.95 -9.09
CA ARG A 98 17.30 16.29 -8.12
C ARG A 98 18.08 17.54 -8.53
N ALA A 99 18.09 17.88 -9.81
CA ALA A 99 18.65 19.15 -10.30
C ALA A 99 17.85 20.39 -9.86
N ALA A 100 16.67 20.25 -9.23
CA ALA A 100 15.80 21.38 -8.90
C ALA A 100 16.37 22.38 -7.87
N ALA A 101 17.48 22.06 -7.18
CA ALA A 101 18.24 22.98 -6.32
C ALA A 101 17.37 23.85 -5.36
N GLY A 102 16.35 23.25 -4.75
CA GLY A 102 15.43 23.93 -3.83
C GLY A 102 14.15 24.50 -4.46
N ARG A 103 13.98 24.38 -5.78
CA ARG A 103 12.71 24.60 -6.51
C ARG A 103 11.92 23.30 -6.60
N ASP A 104 10.64 23.39 -6.95
CA ASP A 104 9.76 22.23 -7.10
C ASP A 104 9.97 21.46 -8.43
N TYR A 105 10.55 22.12 -9.44
CA TYR A 105 10.74 21.57 -10.79
C TYR A 105 12.01 22.13 -11.46
N VAL A 106 12.45 21.43 -12.51
CA VAL A 106 13.53 21.84 -13.42
C VAL A 106 12.93 22.07 -14.80
N ILE A 107 13.32 23.16 -15.47
CA ILE A 107 13.01 23.37 -16.88
C ILE A 107 14.20 22.85 -17.67
N TRP A 108 14.01 21.72 -18.33
CA TRP A 108 15.02 21.11 -19.18
C TRP A 108 14.92 21.63 -20.62
N ASP A 109 16.04 21.65 -21.32
CA ASP A 109 16.06 21.74 -22.77
C ASP A 109 15.58 20.43 -23.40
N TYR A 110 16.05 19.31 -22.85
CA TYR A 110 15.51 17.98 -23.03
C TYR A 110 15.87 17.08 -21.85
N HIS A 111 15.14 15.98 -21.69
CA HIS A 111 15.48 14.93 -20.71
C HIS A 111 15.26 13.55 -21.31
N VAL A 112 16.06 12.57 -20.90
CA VAL A 112 15.95 11.19 -21.41
C VAL A 112 15.71 10.20 -20.28
N ILE A 113 14.68 9.38 -20.45
CA ILE A 113 14.32 8.30 -19.53
C ILE A 113 14.29 6.96 -20.25
N LEU A 114 14.40 5.86 -19.51
CA LEU A 114 14.11 4.52 -20.04
C LEU A 114 12.71 4.09 -19.59
N LEU A 115 11.87 3.72 -20.55
CA LEU A 115 10.66 2.97 -20.31
C LEU A 115 10.96 1.47 -20.47
N TYR A 116 10.69 0.70 -19.43
CA TYR A 116 10.87 -0.75 -19.41
C TYR A 116 9.53 -1.44 -19.23
N SER A 117 9.17 -2.33 -20.15
CA SER A 117 7.89 -3.06 -20.16
C SER A 117 8.14 -4.57 -20.21
N LYS A 118 7.91 -5.26 -19.10
CA LYS A 118 8.06 -6.73 -19.01
C LYS A 118 7.03 -7.34 -18.06
N SER A 119 6.44 -8.46 -18.47
CA SER A 119 5.58 -9.32 -17.62
C SER A 119 4.47 -8.60 -16.84
N GLY A 120 3.90 -7.52 -17.38
CA GLY A 120 2.80 -6.79 -16.74
C GLY A 120 3.22 -5.58 -15.91
N LEU A 121 4.52 -5.26 -15.90
CA LEU A 121 5.05 -4.09 -15.22
C LEU A 121 5.62 -3.12 -16.26
N VAL A 122 5.23 -1.85 -16.14
CA VAL A 122 5.82 -0.74 -16.89
C VAL A 122 6.54 0.16 -15.89
N SER A 123 7.85 0.27 -16.02
CA SER A 123 8.70 1.02 -15.10
C SER A 123 9.51 2.07 -15.84
N VAL A 124 9.75 3.20 -15.18
CA VAL A 124 10.57 4.30 -15.66
C VAL A 124 11.90 4.32 -14.89
N TYR A 125 12.99 4.33 -15.62
CA TYR A 125 14.31 4.60 -15.09
C TYR A 125 14.71 6.02 -15.49
N ASP A 126 14.71 6.91 -14.51
CA ASP A 126 15.16 8.29 -14.60
C ASP A 126 16.26 8.50 -13.55
N PHE A 127 17.50 8.77 -13.99
CA PHE A 127 18.63 8.92 -13.07
C PHE A 127 18.61 10.25 -12.30
N ASP A 128 17.80 11.23 -12.72
CA ASP A 128 17.65 12.49 -11.99
C ASP A 128 16.44 12.52 -11.05
N THR A 129 15.59 11.48 -11.03
CA THR A 129 14.39 11.49 -10.18
C THR A 129 14.68 11.47 -8.68
N THR A 130 13.84 12.14 -7.89
CA THR A 130 13.72 11.99 -6.43
C THR A 130 12.71 10.90 -6.04
N LEU A 131 11.98 10.32 -7.01
CA LEU A 131 11.04 9.22 -6.79
C LEU A 131 11.78 7.88 -6.57
N THR A 132 11.03 6.81 -6.32
CA THR A 132 11.60 5.46 -6.26
C THR A 132 12.30 5.12 -7.59
N PHE A 133 13.42 4.40 -7.51
CA PHE A 133 14.19 4.00 -8.69
C PHE A 133 14.34 2.47 -8.75
N PRO A 134 13.80 1.79 -9.79
CA PRO A 134 12.95 2.34 -10.84
C PRO A 134 11.59 2.84 -10.30
N CYS A 135 10.98 3.77 -11.03
CA CYS A 135 9.67 4.31 -10.71
C CYS A 135 8.58 3.54 -11.45
N ASP A 136 7.41 3.36 -10.84
CA ASP A 136 6.23 2.91 -11.57
C ASP A 136 5.84 3.97 -12.61
N ALA A 137 5.53 3.57 -13.84
CA ALA A 137 5.32 4.51 -14.94
C ALA A 137 4.12 5.45 -14.71
N GLN A 138 3.06 4.96 -14.05
CA GLN A 138 1.91 5.80 -13.71
C GLN A 138 2.28 6.84 -12.64
N THR A 139 3.05 6.43 -11.64
CA THR A 139 3.56 7.31 -10.59
C THR A 139 4.48 8.38 -11.16
N TYR A 140 5.42 8.01 -12.04
CA TYR A 140 6.29 8.96 -12.72
C TYR A 140 5.48 9.97 -13.55
N TRP A 141 4.47 9.49 -14.28
CA TRP A 141 3.58 10.35 -15.06
C TRP A 141 2.84 11.36 -14.18
N THR A 142 2.28 10.95 -13.05
CA THR A 142 1.51 11.86 -12.18
C THR A 142 2.39 12.80 -11.37
N GLU A 143 3.56 12.37 -10.92
CA GLU A 143 4.39 13.16 -9.98
C GLU A 143 5.48 13.98 -10.67
N THR A 144 6.04 13.48 -11.77
CA THR A 144 7.09 14.18 -12.54
C THR A 144 6.50 14.90 -13.75
N VAL A 145 5.56 14.30 -14.46
CA VAL A 145 4.93 14.94 -15.64
C VAL A 145 3.74 15.83 -15.24
N ARG A 146 2.96 15.49 -14.22
CA ARG A 146 1.89 16.37 -13.72
C ARG A 146 0.95 16.92 -14.82
N PRO A 147 0.38 16.07 -15.68
CA PRO A 147 -0.46 16.50 -16.81
C PRO A 147 -1.73 17.25 -16.39
N GLU A 148 -2.07 17.24 -15.09
CA GLU A 148 -3.17 18.02 -14.53
C GLU A 148 -2.89 19.52 -14.49
N LEU A 149 -1.62 19.94 -14.59
CA LEU A 149 -1.24 21.34 -14.62
C LEU A 149 -1.52 21.92 -16.00
N ASN A 150 -2.32 22.97 -16.05
CA ASN A 150 -2.53 23.73 -17.28
C ASN A 150 -1.30 24.62 -17.54
N LEU A 151 -0.31 24.05 -18.23
CA LEU A 151 0.91 24.76 -18.60
C LEU A 151 0.64 25.72 -19.75
N ASP A 152 1.41 26.81 -19.83
CA ASP A 152 1.42 27.64 -21.03
C ASP A 152 1.92 26.78 -22.22
N ALA A 153 1.37 27.03 -23.41
CA ALA A 153 1.64 26.22 -24.60
C ALA A 153 3.12 26.14 -24.96
N ASN A 154 3.95 27.09 -24.50
CA ASN A 154 5.40 27.06 -24.69
C ASN A 154 6.10 25.98 -23.87
N TYR A 155 5.46 25.42 -22.86
CA TYR A 155 5.99 24.42 -21.93
C TYR A 155 5.37 23.02 -22.10
N HIS A 156 4.39 22.86 -22.99
CA HIS A 156 3.83 21.54 -23.30
C HIS A 156 4.92 20.59 -23.77
N ARG A 157 4.92 19.37 -23.24
CA ARG A 157 5.95 18.39 -23.57
C ARG A 157 5.54 17.47 -24.70
N CYS A 158 6.53 17.01 -25.43
CA CYS A 158 6.41 15.95 -26.40
C CYS A 158 7.42 14.85 -26.06
N PHE A 159 7.06 13.63 -26.45
CA PHE A 159 7.76 12.40 -26.08
C PHE A 159 8.13 11.65 -27.35
N ARG A 160 9.42 11.55 -27.65
CA ARG A 160 9.91 10.69 -28.73
C ARG A 160 10.33 9.35 -28.15
N ILE A 161 9.68 8.28 -28.60
CA ILE A 161 9.94 6.90 -28.16
C ILE A 161 10.76 6.17 -29.23
N ILE A 162 11.88 5.57 -28.81
CA ILE A 162 12.76 4.75 -29.64
C ILE A 162 13.00 3.41 -28.93
N SER A 163 12.86 2.29 -29.63
CA SER A 163 13.17 0.97 -29.04
C SER A 163 14.64 0.87 -28.61
N GLY A 164 14.94 0.09 -27.57
CA GLY A 164 16.31 -0.06 -27.06
C GLY A 164 17.31 -0.52 -28.12
N SER A 165 16.91 -1.40 -29.05
CA SER A 165 17.74 -1.86 -30.17
C SER A 165 18.09 -0.73 -31.13
N HIS A 166 17.09 0.01 -31.62
CA HIS A 166 17.33 1.16 -32.49
C HIS A 166 18.13 2.26 -31.78
N TYR A 167 17.94 2.44 -30.48
CA TYR A 167 18.72 3.43 -29.73
C TYR A 167 20.21 3.07 -29.68
N LEU A 168 20.56 1.79 -29.42
CA LEU A 168 21.94 1.34 -29.42
C LEU A 168 22.61 1.38 -30.81
N GLN A 169 21.83 1.18 -31.88
CA GLN A 169 22.34 1.13 -33.25
C GLN A 169 22.53 2.51 -33.89
N HIS A 170 21.66 3.47 -33.58
CA HIS A 170 21.59 4.72 -34.33
C HIS A 170 22.03 5.95 -33.54
N PHE A 171 22.10 5.91 -32.21
CA PHE A 171 22.48 7.08 -31.43
C PHE A 171 23.98 7.35 -31.47
N SER A 172 24.37 8.60 -31.76
CA SER A 172 25.75 9.05 -31.76
C SER A 172 25.85 10.53 -31.34
N SER A 173 26.70 10.82 -30.35
CA SER A 173 26.92 12.15 -29.77
C SER A 173 28.39 12.34 -29.43
N ASP A 174 28.95 13.47 -29.83
CA ASP A 174 30.33 13.90 -29.54
C ASP A 174 30.43 14.81 -28.30
N ARG A 175 29.32 15.01 -27.57
CA ARG A 175 29.17 15.94 -26.42
C ARG A 175 29.39 17.41 -26.75
N SER A 176 29.45 17.81 -28.02
CA SER A 176 29.61 19.22 -28.42
C SER A 176 28.53 20.13 -27.80
N HIS A 177 27.31 19.63 -27.58
CA HIS A 177 26.21 20.35 -26.94
C HIS A 177 26.49 20.79 -25.49
N MET A 178 27.44 20.12 -24.82
CA MET A 178 27.88 20.40 -23.46
C MET A 178 29.06 21.37 -23.39
N LEU A 179 29.55 21.85 -24.53
CA LEU A 179 30.58 22.87 -24.60
C LEU A 179 29.94 24.27 -24.64
N GLU A 180 30.56 25.20 -23.95
CA GLU A 180 30.35 26.64 -24.08
C GLU A 180 31.11 27.19 -25.29
N THR A 181 30.82 28.43 -25.69
CA THR A 181 31.48 29.12 -26.81
C THR A 181 32.98 29.31 -26.60
N ASN A 182 33.44 29.30 -25.35
CA ASN A 182 34.85 29.40 -24.94
C ASN A 182 35.56 28.02 -24.91
N GLY A 183 34.84 26.92 -25.23
CA GLY A 183 35.37 25.54 -25.18
C GLY A 183 35.31 24.88 -23.79
N ASN A 184 34.84 25.57 -22.76
CA ASN A 184 34.64 24.99 -21.42
C ASN A 184 33.40 24.10 -21.38
N HIS A 185 33.41 23.10 -20.49
CA HIS A 185 32.25 22.24 -20.29
C HIS A 185 31.23 22.90 -19.34
N LYS A 186 29.96 22.92 -19.75
CA LYS A 186 28.81 23.36 -18.92
C LYS A 186 28.65 22.51 -17.65
N ALA A 187 29.06 21.25 -17.73
CA ALA A 187 29.14 20.33 -16.60
C ALA A 187 30.27 19.32 -16.84
N LEU A 188 30.96 18.92 -15.77
CA LEU A 188 32.07 17.96 -15.86
C LEU A 188 31.65 16.72 -16.67
N PRO A 189 32.39 16.38 -17.74
CA PRO A 189 32.04 15.25 -18.56
C PRO A 189 32.23 13.94 -17.78
N PRO A 190 31.42 12.92 -18.09
CA PRO A 190 31.63 11.60 -17.51
C PRO A 190 33.02 11.04 -17.87
N PRO A 191 33.63 10.20 -17.01
CA PRO A 191 34.98 9.68 -17.20
C PRO A 191 35.12 8.66 -18.35
N TRP A 192 34.01 8.33 -19.04
CA TRP A 192 34.02 7.43 -20.20
C TRP A 192 34.02 8.21 -21.51
N PRO A 193 34.52 7.60 -22.61
CA PRO A 193 34.47 8.20 -23.95
C PRO A 193 33.04 8.54 -24.39
N PRO A 194 32.86 9.56 -25.24
CA PRO A 194 31.56 9.87 -25.84
C PRO A 194 31.02 8.69 -26.65
N ILE A 195 29.69 8.56 -26.72
CA ILE A 195 29.02 7.54 -27.53
C ILE A 195 29.01 8.04 -28.97
N TYR A 196 30.15 7.96 -29.65
CA TYR A 196 30.34 8.55 -30.98
C TYR A 196 30.71 7.49 -32.02
N ASP A 197 29.98 7.49 -33.13
CA ASP A 197 30.26 6.70 -34.32
C ASP A 197 30.62 7.64 -35.49
N PRO A 198 31.85 7.61 -36.02
CA PRO A 198 32.28 8.46 -37.15
C PRO A 198 31.46 8.26 -38.43
N GLY A 199 30.90 7.08 -38.66
CA GLY A 199 30.07 6.78 -39.82
C GLY A 199 28.67 7.38 -39.72
N ILE A 200 28.19 7.67 -38.50
CA ILE A 200 26.90 8.30 -38.23
C ILE A 200 27.06 9.82 -38.00
N GLY A 201 28.17 10.25 -37.40
CA GLY A 201 28.37 11.62 -36.95
C GLY A 201 27.57 11.97 -35.69
N ASN A 202 27.62 13.24 -35.25
CA ASN A 202 26.81 13.70 -34.12
C ASN A 202 25.35 13.91 -34.56
N ASN A 203 24.42 13.18 -33.95
CA ASN A 203 23.00 13.20 -34.33
C ASN A 203 22.03 13.44 -33.16
N LEU A 204 22.55 13.82 -31.97
CA LEU A 204 21.72 14.10 -30.79
C LEU A 204 20.56 15.06 -31.08
N HIS A 205 20.79 16.07 -31.93
CA HIS A 205 19.74 17.02 -32.33
C HIS A 205 18.52 16.34 -32.95
N SER A 206 18.73 15.32 -33.78
CA SER A 206 17.65 14.57 -34.44
C SER A 206 16.81 13.76 -33.43
N PHE A 207 17.44 13.31 -32.33
CA PHE A 207 16.76 12.61 -31.24
C PHE A 207 15.98 13.57 -30.32
N ILE A 208 16.50 14.78 -30.09
CA ILE A 208 15.84 15.81 -29.27
C ILE A 208 14.68 16.48 -30.02
N SER A 209 14.82 16.69 -31.33
CA SER A 209 13.76 17.31 -32.14
C SER A 209 12.47 16.51 -32.00
N MET A 210 11.34 17.21 -31.92
CA MET A 210 10.00 16.60 -31.83
C MET A 210 9.26 16.62 -33.19
N ASP A 211 10.00 16.84 -34.28
CA ASP A 211 9.49 16.71 -35.66
C ASP A 211 9.27 15.23 -36.00
N SER A 212 8.02 14.85 -36.30
CA SER A 212 7.64 13.47 -36.63
C SER A 212 8.31 12.92 -37.89
N HIS A 213 8.79 13.78 -38.80
CA HIS A 213 9.48 13.35 -40.03
C HIS A 213 10.93 12.93 -39.77
N LEU A 214 11.55 13.46 -38.72
CA LEU A 214 12.88 13.01 -38.31
C LEU A 214 12.79 11.66 -37.62
N LEU A 215 13.66 10.73 -38.01
CA LEU A 215 13.75 9.39 -37.43
C LEU A 215 12.43 8.58 -37.54
N GLU A 216 11.60 8.85 -38.54
CA GLU A 216 10.29 8.21 -38.79
C GLU A 216 10.38 6.68 -38.75
N ASN A 217 11.44 6.12 -39.34
CA ASN A 217 11.63 4.67 -39.46
C ASN A 217 11.95 3.96 -38.13
N ILE A 218 12.40 4.71 -37.11
CA ILE A 218 12.95 4.14 -35.86
C ILE A 218 12.31 4.70 -34.60
N SER A 219 11.42 5.69 -34.72
CA SER A 219 10.84 6.40 -33.57
C SER A 219 9.43 6.90 -33.83
N LYS A 220 8.71 7.22 -32.76
CA LYS A 220 7.40 7.88 -32.80
C LYS A 220 7.34 9.02 -31.81
N VAL A 221 6.73 10.14 -32.20
CA VAL A 221 6.53 11.32 -31.35
C VAL A 221 5.09 11.35 -30.86
N TYR A 222 4.91 11.64 -29.58
CA TYR A 222 3.63 11.74 -28.90
C TYR A 222 3.52 13.09 -28.19
N ASP A 223 2.34 13.69 -28.19
CA ASP A 223 1.99 14.74 -27.22
C ASP A 223 1.63 14.12 -25.86
N GLU A 224 1.38 14.94 -24.83
CA GLU A 224 1.07 14.46 -23.49
C GLU A 224 -0.14 13.52 -23.44
N ASN A 225 -1.20 13.83 -24.20
CA ASN A 225 -2.43 13.03 -24.21
C ASN A 225 -2.19 11.66 -24.87
N SER A 226 -1.58 11.67 -26.06
CA SER A 226 -1.31 10.47 -26.84
C SER A 226 -0.25 9.59 -26.17
N PHE A 227 0.70 10.19 -25.45
CA PHE A 227 1.68 9.44 -24.68
C PHE A 227 1.05 8.78 -23.44
N SER A 228 0.15 9.47 -22.74
CA SER A 228 -0.64 8.89 -21.66
C SER A 228 -1.46 7.68 -22.16
N GLU A 229 -2.10 7.80 -23.33
CA GLU A 229 -2.78 6.68 -23.96
C GLU A 229 -1.84 5.52 -24.30
N PHE A 230 -0.65 5.81 -24.83
CA PHE A 230 0.37 4.81 -25.10
C PHE A 230 0.78 4.03 -23.83
N ILE A 231 1.08 4.70 -22.73
CA ILE A 231 1.41 4.05 -21.44
C ILE A 231 0.26 3.17 -20.97
N ASN A 232 -0.98 3.66 -21.08
CA ASN A 232 -2.17 2.89 -20.74
C ASN A 232 -2.39 1.68 -21.67
N GLU A 233 -2.08 1.79 -22.97
CA GLU A 233 -2.18 0.69 -23.92
C GLU A 233 -1.13 -0.41 -23.62
N GLN A 234 0.10 -0.02 -23.29
CA GLN A 234 1.14 -0.97 -22.86
C GLN A 234 0.69 -1.75 -21.62
N LEU A 235 0.02 -1.10 -20.67
CA LEU A 235 -0.60 -1.75 -19.51
C LEU A 235 -1.77 -2.68 -19.91
N ARG A 236 -2.56 -2.34 -20.94
CA ARG A 236 -3.73 -3.11 -21.41
C ARG A 236 -3.38 -4.36 -22.23
N ARG A 237 -2.43 -4.28 -23.17
CA ARG A 237 -2.02 -5.42 -24.03
C ARG A 237 -1.59 -6.64 -23.19
N ILE A 238 -1.11 -6.38 -21.99
CA ILE A 238 -0.63 -7.40 -21.06
C ILE A 238 -1.78 -8.18 -20.39
N LYS A 239 -2.94 -7.56 -20.13
CA LYS A 239 -4.14 -8.28 -19.64
C LYS A 239 -4.58 -9.39 -20.60
N LEU A 240 -4.46 -9.16 -21.92
CA LEU A 240 -4.82 -10.13 -22.96
C LEU A 240 -3.83 -11.31 -23.08
N ILE A 241 -2.54 -11.08 -22.80
CA ILE A 241 -1.50 -12.11 -22.86
C ILE A 241 -1.57 -13.03 -21.62
N MET A 242 -1.78 -12.47 -20.42
CA MET A 242 -2.00 -13.28 -19.20
C MET A 242 -3.26 -14.15 -19.29
N LEU A 243 -4.33 -13.64 -19.92
CA LEU A 243 -5.56 -14.40 -20.15
C LEU A 243 -5.38 -15.56 -21.16
N ARG A 244 -4.41 -15.46 -22.07
CA ARG A 244 -4.08 -16.55 -23.01
C ARG A 244 -3.19 -17.63 -22.37
N SER A 245 -2.28 -17.27 -21.47
CA SER A 245 -1.42 -18.24 -20.76
C SER A 245 -2.15 -19.08 -19.71
N LEU A 246 -3.37 -18.69 -19.31
CA LEU A 246 -4.22 -19.45 -18.38
C LEU A 246 -5.13 -20.48 -19.09
N LYS A 247 -5.07 -20.61 -20.42
CA LYS A 247 -5.81 -21.62 -21.19
C LYS A 247 -4.98 -22.88 -21.43
N LEU A 248 -4.85 -23.70 -20.39
CA LEU A 248 -4.67 -25.16 -20.49
C LEU A 248 -5.72 -25.82 -19.61
N ASN A 249 -6.93 -25.91 -20.16
CA ASN A 249 -7.80 -27.08 -20.13
C ASN A 249 -9.13 -26.68 -20.79
N SER A 250 -9.38 -27.33 -21.93
CA SER A 250 -10.58 -27.26 -22.73
C SER A 250 -11.70 -28.06 -22.07
N GLU A 251 -12.83 -27.41 -21.79
CA GLU A 251 -14.21 -27.93 -21.89
C GLU A 251 -15.16 -26.98 -21.14
N MET A 252 -15.60 -25.90 -21.80
CA MET A 252 -16.82 -25.11 -21.52
C MET A 252 -16.82 -23.83 -22.39
N THR A 253 -16.83 -23.98 -23.71
CA THR A 253 -16.66 -22.85 -24.66
C THR A 253 -17.82 -22.65 -25.63
N THR A 254 -19.07 -22.76 -25.18
CA THR A 254 -20.20 -22.43 -26.07
C THR A 254 -21.31 -21.56 -25.48
N SER A 255 -21.23 -21.14 -24.21
CA SER A 255 -22.22 -20.21 -23.62
C SER A 255 -21.64 -18.90 -23.06
N PHE A 256 -20.31 -18.71 -23.06
CA PHE A 256 -19.67 -17.58 -22.40
C PHE A 256 -19.11 -16.49 -23.35
N CYS A 257 -19.04 -16.76 -24.66
CA CYS A 257 -18.35 -15.87 -25.60
C CYS A 257 -19.22 -14.76 -26.22
N HIS A 258 -20.54 -14.74 -26.01
CA HIS A 258 -21.40 -13.70 -26.60
C HIS A 258 -21.70 -12.50 -25.67
N LEU A 259 -21.41 -12.59 -24.37
CA LEU A 259 -21.73 -11.51 -23.42
C LEU A 259 -20.59 -10.51 -23.15
N PHE A 260 -19.38 -10.76 -23.66
CA PHE A 260 -18.19 -9.98 -23.27
C PHE A 260 -17.57 -9.11 -24.38
N LEU A 261 -18.15 -9.07 -25.58
CA LEU A 261 -17.53 -8.41 -26.74
C LEU A 261 -18.08 -7.02 -27.11
N ILE A 262 -19.15 -6.51 -26.50
CA ILE A 262 -19.58 -5.13 -26.72
C ILE A 262 -20.14 -4.57 -25.40
N GLY A 263 -19.26 -3.99 -24.59
CA GLY A 263 -19.66 -3.35 -23.34
C GLY A 263 -18.63 -2.32 -22.91
N ARG A 264 -18.73 -1.11 -23.45
CA ARG A 264 -18.19 0.08 -22.79
C ARG A 264 -18.82 0.16 -21.40
N PHE A 265 -18.07 -0.15 -20.34
CA PHE A 265 -18.45 0.26 -18.99
C PHE A 265 -17.86 1.64 -18.74
N GLU A 266 -18.55 2.65 -19.28
CA GLU A 266 -18.57 3.94 -18.60
C GLU A 266 -19.38 3.76 -17.32
N LEU A 267 -18.89 4.27 -16.18
CA LEU A 267 -19.76 4.60 -15.06
C LEU A 267 -20.73 5.67 -15.54
N LYS A 268 -21.88 5.23 -16.05
CA LYS A 268 -22.94 6.13 -16.52
C LYS A 268 -23.28 7.09 -15.39
N ARG A 269 -23.21 8.40 -15.72
CA ARG A 269 -23.92 9.46 -15.00
C ARG A 269 -25.33 8.97 -14.65
N ALA A 270 -25.67 9.07 -13.37
CA ALA A 270 -26.90 8.58 -12.75
C ALA A 270 -27.12 7.06 -12.90
N PHE A 271 -26.81 6.32 -11.83
CA PHE A 271 -27.12 4.90 -11.72
C PHE A 271 -28.63 4.70 -11.79
N THR A 272 -29.09 4.03 -12.85
CA THR A 272 -30.50 3.74 -13.11
C THR A 272 -31.04 2.81 -12.03
N THR A 273 -32.06 3.27 -11.33
CA THR A 273 -32.88 2.52 -10.38
C THR A 273 -33.68 1.45 -11.11
N SER A 274 -33.26 0.19 -11.03
CA SER A 274 -34.15 -0.95 -11.27
C SER A 274 -34.22 -1.79 -9.99
N ALA A 275 -35.32 -1.64 -9.24
CA ALA A 275 -35.65 -2.50 -8.09
C ALA A 275 -36.63 -3.61 -8.51
N PRO A 276 -36.76 -4.71 -7.75
CA PRO A 276 -37.77 -4.70 -6.70
C PRO A 276 -37.35 -5.38 -5.37
N VAL A 277 -36.07 -5.35 -5.01
CA VAL A 277 -35.62 -5.61 -3.63
C VAL A 277 -34.54 -4.58 -3.30
N LYS A 278 -34.76 -3.75 -2.28
CA LYS A 278 -33.74 -2.79 -1.81
C LYS A 278 -32.72 -3.52 -0.95
N ASN A 279 -31.56 -3.75 -1.53
CA ASN A 279 -30.44 -4.50 -0.99
C ASN A 279 -29.94 -3.94 0.36
N ILE A 280 -29.97 -2.61 0.50
CA ILE A 280 -29.54 -1.93 1.72
C ILE A 280 -30.46 -2.19 2.92
N LYS A 281 -31.76 -2.41 2.69
CA LYS A 281 -32.70 -2.80 3.76
C LYS A 281 -32.34 -4.18 4.31
N GLN A 282 -32.04 -5.12 3.43
CA GLN A 282 -31.67 -6.49 3.82
C GLN A 282 -30.34 -6.51 4.56
N PHE A 283 -29.38 -5.72 4.09
CA PHE A 283 -28.12 -5.51 4.80
C PHE A 283 -28.34 -4.99 6.23
N CYS A 284 -29.14 -3.94 6.42
CA CYS A 284 -29.40 -3.41 7.75
C CYS A 284 -30.17 -4.41 8.65
N ALA A 285 -31.09 -5.19 8.08
CA ALA A 285 -31.78 -6.25 8.82
C ALA A 285 -30.81 -7.37 9.26
N ASP A 286 -29.84 -7.75 8.40
CA ASP A 286 -28.78 -8.71 8.76
C ASP A 286 -27.87 -8.16 9.88
N LEU A 287 -27.50 -6.88 9.84
CA LEU A 287 -26.77 -6.24 10.94
C LEU A 287 -27.55 -6.25 12.25
N ALA A 288 -28.85 -5.94 12.21
CA ALA A 288 -29.71 -5.95 13.39
C ALA A 288 -29.82 -7.34 14.00
N LYS A 289 -30.08 -8.38 13.19
CA LYS A 289 -30.13 -9.78 13.64
C LYS A 289 -28.83 -10.24 14.31
N ARG A 290 -27.70 -9.68 13.91
CA ARG A 290 -26.36 -10.00 14.44
C ARG A 290 -25.95 -9.11 15.61
N ASN A 291 -26.83 -8.21 16.08
CA ASN A 291 -26.52 -7.23 17.12
C ASN A 291 -25.32 -6.33 16.76
N LEU A 292 -25.17 -5.99 15.47
CA LEU A 292 -24.07 -5.15 14.95
C LEU A 292 -24.46 -3.68 14.81
N ILE A 293 -25.65 -3.27 15.24
CA ILE A 293 -26.09 -1.87 15.27
C ILE A 293 -25.96 -1.37 16.72
N SER A 294 -24.92 -0.59 17.02
CA SER A 294 -24.75 0.03 18.33
C SER A 294 -25.52 1.33 18.44
N THR A 295 -25.36 2.21 17.45
CA THR A 295 -26.09 3.47 17.33
C THR A 295 -26.35 3.77 15.85
N SER A 296 -27.27 4.68 15.56
CA SER A 296 -27.63 5.03 14.18
C SER A 296 -28.07 6.48 14.06
N HIS A 297 -27.92 7.02 12.86
CA HIS A 297 -28.47 8.31 12.47
C HIS A 297 -29.28 8.17 11.18
N PRO A 298 -30.52 8.68 11.07
CA PRO A 298 -31.34 9.22 12.15
C PRO A 298 -31.53 8.22 13.31
N PRO A 299 -31.85 8.67 14.54
CA PRO A 299 -32.05 7.77 15.66
C PRO A 299 -33.21 6.79 15.36
N ASN A 300 -33.11 5.56 15.87
CA ASN A 300 -34.08 4.48 15.68
C ASN A 300 -34.16 3.88 14.26
N LEU A 301 -33.03 3.77 13.54
CA LEU A 301 -32.96 2.85 12.39
C LEU A 301 -33.13 1.37 12.80
N SER A 302 -33.42 1.06 14.06
CA SER A 302 -33.64 -0.28 14.61
C SER A 302 -35.10 -0.74 14.64
N SER A 303 -36.07 0.10 14.29
CA SER A 303 -37.50 -0.26 14.30
C SER A 303 -37.89 -0.97 13.01
N ASP A 304 -37.51 -2.25 12.89
CA ASP A 304 -37.90 -3.34 11.95
C ASP A 304 -38.18 -3.03 10.45
N ASP A 305 -38.81 -1.92 10.12
CA ASP A 305 -39.21 -1.54 8.78
C ASP A 305 -38.09 -0.88 7.96
N PHE A 306 -37.06 -0.31 8.60
CA PHE A 306 -35.96 0.44 7.94
C PHE A 306 -36.48 1.41 6.86
N LYS A 307 -37.60 2.11 7.10
CA LYS A 307 -38.33 2.87 6.07
C LYS A 307 -37.47 3.94 5.41
N ILE A 308 -36.72 4.70 6.20
CA ILE A 308 -35.82 5.75 5.70
C ILE A 308 -34.72 5.13 4.83
N VAL A 309 -34.08 4.06 5.29
CA VAL A 309 -33.02 3.35 4.55
C VAL A 309 -33.56 2.78 3.25
N SER A 310 -34.82 2.34 3.27
CA SER A 310 -35.56 1.90 2.08
C SER A 310 -35.87 3.02 1.11
N THR A 311 -35.48 4.27 1.34
CA THR A 311 -35.53 5.34 0.34
C THR A 311 -34.16 5.66 -0.25
N LEU A 312 -33.08 5.17 0.38
CA LEU A 312 -31.71 5.48 0.01
C LEU A 312 -31.22 4.60 -1.15
N PRO A 313 -30.19 5.04 -1.88
CA PRO A 313 -29.46 4.22 -2.84
C PRO A 313 -28.71 3.08 -2.15
N ASP A 314 -28.51 1.96 -2.85
CA ASP A 314 -27.74 0.80 -2.38
C ASP A 314 -26.21 1.05 -2.48
N VAL A 315 -25.74 2.19 -1.97
CA VAL A 315 -24.33 2.59 -1.95
C VAL A 315 -23.95 2.96 -0.51
N ILE A 316 -22.98 2.24 0.03
CA ILE A 316 -22.52 2.33 1.42
C ILE A 316 -21.03 2.65 1.42
N TYR A 317 -20.59 3.53 2.32
CA TYR A 317 -19.16 3.75 2.53
C TYR A 317 -18.71 3.59 3.97
N ALA A 318 -17.42 3.29 4.16
CA ALA A 318 -16.72 3.46 5.42
C ALA A 318 -15.37 4.15 5.20
N GLY A 319 -15.00 5.02 6.13
CA GLY A 319 -13.70 5.73 6.13
C GLY A 319 -12.65 4.99 6.96
N PHE A 320 -11.40 5.01 6.50
CA PHE A 320 -10.25 4.42 7.19
C PHE A 320 -9.10 5.41 7.19
N ASP A 321 -8.69 5.88 8.37
CA ASP A 321 -7.56 6.80 8.50
C ASP A 321 -6.28 6.01 8.80
N PRO A 322 -5.26 6.06 7.93
CA PRO A 322 -4.03 5.32 8.13
C PRO A 322 -3.17 5.99 9.22
N THR A 323 -3.40 5.53 10.45
CA THR A 323 -2.70 5.95 11.67
C THR A 323 -1.53 5.04 12.04
N ALA A 324 -1.36 3.93 11.33
CA ALA A 324 -0.28 2.96 11.50
C ALA A 324 0.04 2.28 10.16
N GLU A 325 1.21 1.63 10.05
CA GLU A 325 1.64 0.99 8.80
C GLU A 325 0.81 -0.26 8.42
N SER A 326 -0.16 -0.67 9.24
CA SER A 326 -1.09 -1.77 8.95
C SER A 326 -2.43 -1.53 9.63
N LEU A 327 -3.50 -2.07 9.06
CA LEU A 327 -4.76 -2.23 9.79
C LEU A 327 -4.62 -3.29 10.89
N HIS A 328 -5.55 -3.27 11.84
CA HIS A 328 -5.62 -4.16 12.99
C HIS A 328 -7.04 -4.69 13.16
N ILE A 329 -7.26 -5.61 14.09
CA ILE A 329 -8.55 -6.30 14.26
C ILE A 329 -9.77 -5.38 14.44
N GLY A 330 -9.60 -4.21 15.07
CA GLY A 330 -10.66 -3.18 15.13
C GLY A 330 -11.18 -2.71 13.77
N HIS A 331 -10.30 -2.57 12.77
CA HIS A 331 -10.67 -2.21 11.40
C HIS A 331 -11.33 -3.37 10.64
N LEU A 332 -11.01 -4.61 11.04
CA LEU A 332 -11.56 -5.81 10.42
C LEU A 332 -13.08 -5.89 10.61
N LEU A 333 -13.64 -5.41 11.74
CA LEU A 333 -15.09 -5.37 11.94
C LEU A 333 -15.79 -4.47 10.90
N ILE A 334 -15.18 -3.34 10.56
CA ILE A 334 -15.74 -2.41 9.57
C ILE A 334 -15.62 -3.01 8.17
N LEU A 335 -14.44 -3.55 7.82
CA LEU A 335 -14.20 -4.20 6.53
C LEU A 335 -15.10 -5.42 6.30
N THR A 336 -15.26 -6.27 7.32
CA THR A 336 -16.14 -7.44 7.24
C THR A 336 -17.59 -7.05 6.96
N ASN A 337 -18.05 -5.93 7.52
CA ASN A 337 -19.39 -5.43 7.25
C ASN A 337 -19.51 -4.70 5.89
N LEU A 338 -18.42 -4.19 5.31
CA LEU A 338 -18.40 -3.78 3.90
C LEU A 338 -18.48 -4.99 2.95
N PHE A 339 -17.80 -6.11 3.23
CA PHE A 339 -17.98 -7.34 2.45
C PHE A 339 -19.42 -7.85 2.57
N ARG A 340 -19.98 -7.83 3.79
CA ARG A 340 -21.37 -8.19 4.03
C ARG A 340 -22.33 -7.34 3.20
N ALA A 341 -22.13 -6.02 3.16
CA ALA A 341 -22.90 -5.13 2.29
C ALA A 341 -22.85 -5.57 0.82
N ALA A 342 -21.67 -5.94 0.32
CA ALA A 342 -21.52 -6.46 -1.03
C ALA A 342 -22.23 -7.81 -1.27
N LEU A 343 -22.25 -8.71 -0.27
CA LEU A 343 -23.01 -9.97 -0.35
C LEU A 343 -24.52 -9.72 -0.47
N HIS A 344 -25.02 -8.66 0.16
CA HIS A 344 -26.39 -8.18 -0.02
C HIS A 344 -26.60 -7.41 -1.34
N ARG A 345 -25.58 -7.30 -2.20
CA ARG A 345 -25.59 -6.55 -3.48
C ARG A 345 -25.67 -5.04 -3.33
N CYS A 346 -25.25 -4.50 -2.18
CA CYS A 346 -24.93 -3.08 -2.06
C CYS A 346 -23.57 -2.79 -2.68
N HIS A 347 -23.39 -1.56 -3.16
CA HIS A 347 -22.10 -1.05 -3.60
C HIS A 347 -21.34 -0.55 -2.37
N ALA A 348 -20.25 -1.23 -2.00
CA ALA A 348 -19.44 -0.88 -0.84
C ALA A 348 -18.23 -0.04 -1.26
N ILE A 349 -17.99 1.08 -0.55
CA ILE A 349 -16.88 2.00 -0.77
C ILE A 349 -16.01 2.03 0.49
N ALA A 350 -14.74 1.62 0.40
CA ALA A 350 -13.76 1.86 1.45
C ALA A 350 -12.97 3.14 1.10
N LEU A 351 -13.26 4.25 1.78
CA LEU A 351 -12.53 5.49 1.60
C LEU A 351 -11.32 5.47 2.54
N ILE A 352 -10.12 5.76 2.03
CA ILE A 352 -8.96 5.90 2.91
C ILE A 352 -8.61 7.37 3.00
N GLY A 353 -8.51 7.82 4.23
CA GLY A 353 -8.42 9.20 4.62
C GLY A 353 -7.06 9.83 4.36
N GLY A 354 -6.78 10.17 3.10
CA GLY A 354 -5.49 10.74 2.72
C GLY A 354 -5.20 12.07 3.40
N ALA A 355 -6.14 13.02 3.36
CA ALA A 355 -5.99 14.30 4.04
C ALA A 355 -6.43 14.26 5.51
N THR A 356 -7.47 13.49 5.84
CA THR A 356 -7.97 13.33 7.21
C THR A 356 -6.91 12.74 8.13
N ALA A 357 -6.11 11.78 7.67
CA ALA A 357 -5.00 11.24 8.46
C ALA A 357 -3.82 12.21 8.68
N HIS A 358 -3.62 13.21 7.80
CA HIS A 358 -2.62 14.26 8.05
C HIS A 358 -3.10 15.24 9.13
N VAL A 359 -4.42 15.36 9.31
CA VAL A 359 -5.03 16.21 10.33
C VAL A 359 -5.12 15.49 11.67
N GLY A 360 -5.47 14.20 11.63
CA GLY A 360 -5.64 13.35 12.80
C GLY A 360 -7.04 13.45 13.41
N ASP A 361 -7.71 12.32 13.56
CA ASP A 361 -9.00 12.24 14.25
C ASP A 361 -8.80 12.48 15.76
N PRO A 362 -9.48 13.46 16.38
CA PRO A 362 -9.42 13.67 17.84
C PRO A 362 -9.85 12.46 18.69
N SER A 363 -10.42 11.41 18.07
CA SER A 363 -10.76 10.13 18.71
C SER A 363 -9.55 9.19 18.99
N GLY A 364 -8.36 9.39 18.39
CA GLY A 364 -7.17 8.52 18.59
C GLY A 364 -5.88 8.85 17.78
N HIS A 365 -4.72 8.30 18.21
CA HIS A 365 -3.33 8.72 17.86
C HIS A 365 -2.88 8.62 16.37
N ILE A 366 -1.85 9.42 16.05
CA ILE A 366 -1.31 9.72 14.71
C ILE A 366 0.03 9.01 14.45
N THR A 367 0.17 8.36 13.28
CA THR A 367 1.40 8.35 12.44
C THR A 367 1.02 8.00 10.99
N GLY A 368 1.59 8.70 10.01
CA GLY A 368 1.06 8.72 8.64
C GLY A 368 1.47 7.58 7.70
N ALA A 369 0.59 7.28 6.73
CA ALA A 369 0.87 7.00 5.31
C ALA A 369 -0.44 6.73 4.53
N VAL A 370 -0.66 7.36 3.38
CA VAL A 370 -1.95 7.37 2.64
C VAL A 370 -2.10 6.25 1.60
N LEU A 371 -3.27 5.60 1.49
CA LEU A 371 -3.68 4.82 0.31
C LEU A 371 -5.21 4.54 0.21
N VAL A 372 -5.89 5.04 -0.82
CA VAL A 372 -7.33 4.81 -1.13
C VAL A 372 -7.61 3.42 -1.77
N ILE A 373 -8.63 2.69 -1.28
CA ILE A 373 -9.05 1.38 -1.82
C ILE A 373 -10.54 1.38 -2.18
N ALA A 374 -10.88 1.64 -3.45
CA ALA A 374 -12.20 1.26 -3.97
C ALA A 374 -12.20 -0.26 -4.19
N VAL A 375 -13.12 -1.00 -3.57
CA VAL A 375 -13.26 -2.44 -3.86
C VAL A 375 -14.62 -2.70 -4.50
N ASP A 376 -14.64 -2.95 -5.81
CA ASP A 376 -15.81 -3.52 -6.49
C ASP A 376 -15.82 -5.04 -6.25
N PHE A 377 -16.72 -5.50 -5.38
CA PHE A 377 -16.82 -6.88 -4.91
C PHE A 377 -17.63 -7.81 -5.83
N ARG A 378 -17.95 -7.41 -7.06
CA ARG A 378 -18.69 -8.29 -7.99
C ARG A 378 -17.89 -9.50 -8.49
N CYS A 379 -16.61 -9.63 -8.13
CA CYS A 379 -15.77 -10.78 -8.49
C CYS A 379 -15.33 -11.58 -7.26
N ASP A 380 -15.82 -12.82 -7.20
CA ASP A 380 -15.38 -13.99 -6.39
C ASP A 380 -14.73 -13.67 -5.02
N CYS A 381 -15.53 -13.80 -3.95
CA CYS A 381 -15.25 -13.51 -2.54
C CYS A 381 -14.15 -14.38 -1.89
N ARG A 382 -13.18 -14.92 -2.65
CA ARG A 382 -12.25 -15.98 -2.22
C ARG A 382 -10.77 -15.57 -2.23
N LYS A 383 -10.43 -14.32 -2.54
CA LYS A 383 -9.04 -13.83 -2.49
C LYS A 383 -8.70 -13.29 -1.09
N PRO A 384 -7.51 -13.61 -0.53
CA PRO A 384 -7.10 -13.10 0.77
C PRO A 384 -7.05 -11.58 0.81
N LEU A 385 -7.50 -11.02 1.93
CA LEU A 385 -7.60 -9.58 2.18
C LEU A 385 -6.26 -8.86 2.20
N ILE A 386 -5.17 -9.61 2.35
CA ILE A 386 -3.85 -9.07 2.65
C ILE A 386 -2.83 -9.66 1.71
N ALA A 387 -2.85 -9.16 0.49
CA ALA A 387 -1.59 -8.64 0.02
C ALA A 387 -1.47 -7.24 0.66
N ASP A 388 -0.30 -6.89 1.20
CA ASP A 388 0.15 -5.56 1.65
C ASP A 388 -0.80 -4.44 1.18
N TYR A 389 -1.11 -3.40 1.96
CA TYR A 389 -1.88 -2.25 1.42
C TYR A 389 -1.29 -1.77 0.07
N ARG A 390 0.03 -1.90 -0.11
CA ARG A 390 0.80 -1.69 -1.37
C ARG A 390 0.57 -2.70 -2.53
N ASN A 391 0.00 -3.86 -2.27
CA ASN A 391 -0.13 -5.02 -3.16
C ASN A 391 -1.59 -5.49 -3.36
N ILE A 392 -2.60 -4.70 -3.00
CA ILE A 392 -3.99 -5.00 -3.38
C ILE A 392 -4.10 -5.02 -4.91
N VAL A 393 -4.04 -6.25 -5.43
CA VAL A 393 -4.24 -6.76 -6.79
C VAL A 393 -4.04 -5.75 -7.94
N PRO A 394 -2.91 -5.77 -8.68
CA PRO A 394 -2.87 -5.21 -10.02
C PRO A 394 -3.79 -6.05 -10.90
N GLY A 395 -5.02 -5.59 -11.10
CA GLY A 395 -6.02 -6.33 -11.89
C GLY A 395 -7.47 -5.94 -11.62
N HIS A 396 -7.81 -5.48 -10.42
CA HIS A 396 -9.08 -4.79 -10.18
C HIS A 396 -8.85 -3.29 -10.37
N GLU A 397 -9.64 -2.66 -11.23
CA GLU A 397 -9.64 -1.21 -11.34
C GLU A 397 -10.08 -0.65 -10.00
N ILE A 398 -9.13 -0.14 -9.20
CA ILE A 398 -9.44 0.90 -8.24
C ILE A 398 -10.00 2.02 -9.11
N ASP A 399 -11.32 2.15 -9.06
CA ASP A 399 -12.08 3.04 -9.91
C ASP A 399 -11.44 4.44 -9.88
N GLN A 400 -11.07 4.97 -11.05
CA GLN A 400 -10.40 6.27 -11.20
C GLN A 400 -11.15 7.39 -10.46
N TYR A 401 -12.45 7.24 -10.25
CA TYR A 401 -13.27 8.21 -9.55
C TYR A 401 -12.91 8.36 -8.07
N VAL A 402 -12.47 7.30 -7.34
CA VAL A 402 -12.21 7.42 -5.88
C VAL A 402 -10.93 8.23 -5.62
N ARG A 403 -10.00 8.24 -6.59
CA ARG A 403 -8.86 9.19 -6.60
C ARG A 403 -9.28 10.66 -6.67
N LYS A 404 -10.47 10.99 -7.21
CA LYS A 404 -10.98 12.38 -7.33
C LYS A 404 -11.62 12.93 -6.05
N ILE A 405 -11.94 12.09 -5.06
CA ILE A 405 -12.46 12.57 -3.75
C ILE A 405 -11.32 13.05 -2.84
N ASN A 406 -10.06 12.78 -3.19
CA ASN A 406 -8.91 13.07 -2.36
C ASN A 406 -8.81 14.57 -2.01
N LEU A 407 -9.13 14.90 -0.76
CA LEU A 407 -9.00 16.22 -0.13
C LEU A 407 -7.58 16.81 -0.25
N GLN A 408 -6.57 16.00 -0.57
CA GLN A 408 -5.21 16.45 -0.86
C GLN A 408 -5.12 17.46 -2.03
N LEU A 409 -6.15 17.56 -2.87
CA LEU A 409 -6.23 18.52 -3.98
C LEU A 409 -7.04 19.78 -3.65
N MET A 410 -7.57 19.91 -2.43
CA MET A 410 -8.34 21.10 -2.03
C MET A 410 -7.40 22.22 -1.60
N SER A 411 -7.50 23.38 -2.26
CA SER A 411 -6.77 24.57 -1.83
C SER A 411 -7.27 25.07 -0.47
N SER A 412 -6.40 25.73 0.29
CA SER A 412 -6.75 26.32 1.60
C SER A 412 -7.92 27.31 1.50
N ILE A 413 -8.02 28.04 0.39
CA ILE A 413 -9.14 28.97 0.14
C ILE A 413 -10.45 28.19 -0.01
N ARG A 414 -10.44 27.12 -0.82
CA ARG A 414 -11.63 26.28 -1.00
C ARG A 414 -12.03 25.59 0.31
N PHE A 415 -11.06 25.21 1.13
CA PHE A 415 -11.35 24.68 2.46
C PHE A 415 -12.05 25.70 3.36
N LEU A 416 -11.56 26.93 3.40
CA LEU A 416 -12.20 28.01 4.17
C LEU A 416 -13.64 28.31 3.70
N GLU A 417 -13.92 28.17 2.40
CA GLU A 417 -15.29 28.26 1.89
C GLU A 417 -16.20 27.16 2.45
N VAL A 418 -15.70 25.94 2.57
CA VAL A 418 -16.44 24.82 3.21
C VAL A 418 -16.64 25.10 4.69
N CYS A 419 -15.63 25.63 5.39
CA CYS A 419 -15.73 25.97 6.82
C CYS A 419 -16.88 26.94 7.13
N ARG A 420 -17.27 27.82 6.20
CA ARG A 420 -18.41 28.75 6.39
C ARG A 420 -19.74 28.04 6.62
N ASP A 421 -19.86 26.78 6.22
CA ASP A 421 -21.08 26.00 6.37
C ASP A 421 -21.21 25.33 7.75
N PHE A 422 -20.20 25.46 8.61
CA PHE A 422 -20.15 24.84 9.93
C PHE A 422 -20.16 25.92 11.00
N ARG A 423 -21.13 25.84 11.92
CA ARG A 423 -21.23 26.77 13.03
C ARG A 423 -20.34 26.30 14.17
N LEU A 424 -19.49 27.20 14.66
CA LEU A 424 -18.56 26.90 15.75
C LEU A 424 -19.25 26.34 17.00
N GLY A 425 -20.42 26.89 17.36
CA GLY A 425 -21.18 26.43 18.53
C GLY A 425 -21.65 24.98 18.42
N ASP A 426 -22.00 24.50 17.21
CA ASP A 426 -22.39 23.11 16.97
C ASP A 426 -21.17 22.18 17.08
N MET A 427 -20.07 22.58 16.43
CA MET A 427 -18.80 21.86 16.47
C MET A 427 -18.24 21.68 17.89
N LEU A 428 -18.43 22.67 18.76
CA LEU A 428 -18.01 22.61 20.17
C LEU A 428 -18.92 21.72 21.04
N ARG A 429 -20.17 21.46 20.61
CA ARG A 429 -21.11 20.59 21.33
C ARG A 429 -20.89 19.11 21.04
N LEU A 430 -20.12 18.77 20.02
CA LEU A 430 -19.76 17.40 19.68
C LEU A 430 -19.22 16.69 20.92
N GLY A 431 -19.77 15.51 21.27
CA GLY A 431 -19.50 14.85 22.56
C GLY A 431 -18.00 14.62 22.83
N MET A 432 -17.24 14.22 21.81
CA MET A 432 -15.78 14.03 21.92
C MET A 432 -15.01 15.33 22.16
N VAL A 433 -15.40 16.42 21.49
CA VAL A 433 -14.80 17.75 21.66
C VAL A 433 -15.10 18.27 23.05
N LYS A 434 -16.36 18.17 23.46
CA LYS A 434 -16.82 18.59 24.78
C LYS A 434 -16.11 17.84 25.90
N SER A 435 -15.88 16.53 25.77
CA SER A 435 -15.12 15.75 26.77
C SER A 435 -13.68 16.24 26.85
N ARG A 436 -12.96 16.33 25.73
CA ARG A 436 -11.54 16.76 25.74
C ARG A 436 -11.32 18.17 26.28
N MET A 437 -12.27 19.07 26.01
CA MET A 437 -12.27 20.43 26.56
C MET A 437 -12.53 20.44 28.07
N ARG A 438 -13.44 19.59 28.58
CA ARG A 438 -13.71 19.47 30.02
C ARG A 438 -12.55 18.81 30.78
N ASP A 439 -11.92 17.82 30.17
CA ASP A 439 -10.87 17.02 30.79
C ASP A 439 -9.50 17.75 30.77
N GLY A 440 -9.45 19.01 30.34
CA GLY A 440 -8.25 19.87 30.36
C GLY A 440 -7.18 19.55 29.32
N SER A 441 -7.33 18.44 28.59
CA SER A 441 -6.39 18.02 27.53
C SER A 441 -6.34 18.97 26.34
N GLY A 442 -7.41 19.74 26.11
CA GLY A 442 -7.54 20.62 24.96
C GLY A 442 -7.54 19.88 23.62
N LEU A 443 -7.65 20.65 22.54
CA LEU A 443 -7.63 20.20 21.16
C LEU A 443 -6.86 21.22 20.33
N SER A 444 -6.01 20.74 19.42
CA SER A 444 -5.43 21.59 18.40
C SER A 444 -6.50 22.08 17.42
N CYS A 445 -6.26 23.22 16.77
CA CYS A 445 -7.15 23.72 15.72
C CYS A 445 -7.31 22.70 14.59
N THR A 446 -6.23 21.99 14.25
CA THR A 446 -6.20 20.96 13.22
C THR A 446 -7.14 19.80 13.57
N GLU A 447 -6.99 19.20 14.76
CA GLU A 447 -7.90 18.15 15.26
C GLU A 447 -9.36 18.61 15.31
N PHE A 448 -9.60 19.87 15.69
CA PHE A 448 -10.96 20.43 15.75
C PHE A 448 -11.62 20.54 14.37
N LEU A 449 -10.84 20.83 13.33
CA LEU A 449 -11.30 20.97 11.95
C LEU A 449 -11.50 19.61 11.24
N TYR A 450 -11.07 18.50 11.84
CA TYR A 450 -11.24 17.14 11.30
C TYR A 450 -12.70 16.82 10.91
N GLN A 451 -13.65 17.18 11.77
CA GLN A 451 -15.08 16.93 11.54
C GLN A 451 -15.61 17.56 10.24
N ILE A 452 -15.00 18.68 9.80
CA ILE A 452 -15.35 19.36 8.54
C ILE A 452 -14.90 18.52 7.35
N LEU A 453 -13.67 17.98 7.41
CA LEU A 453 -13.07 17.18 6.35
C LEU A 453 -13.86 15.89 6.13
N GLN A 454 -14.16 15.16 7.21
CA GLN A 454 -14.95 13.92 7.12
C GLN A 454 -16.39 14.19 6.63
N SER A 455 -17.02 15.27 7.09
CA SER A 455 -18.34 15.69 6.59
C SER A 455 -18.31 16.02 5.09
N TYR A 456 -17.23 16.67 4.64
CA TYR A 456 -17.04 17.01 3.23
C TYR A 456 -16.80 15.77 2.36
N ASP A 457 -16.05 14.79 2.85
CA ASP A 457 -15.86 13.50 2.17
C ASP A 457 -17.20 12.81 1.90
N TRP A 458 -18.08 12.74 2.92
CA TRP A 458 -19.40 12.17 2.72
C TRP A 458 -20.23 12.98 1.73
N TYR A 459 -20.18 14.30 1.80
CA TYR A 459 -20.86 15.15 0.83
C TYR A 459 -20.37 14.91 -0.61
N ARG A 460 -19.06 14.78 -0.82
CA ARG A 460 -18.48 14.45 -2.12
C ARG A 460 -18.94 13.09 -2.62
N LEU A 461 -18.90 12.07 -1.77
CA LEU A 461 -19.42 10.74 -2.07
C LEU A 461 -20.92 10.76 -2.41
N SER A 462 -21.71 11.55 -1.68
CA SER A 462 -23.15 11.69 -1.92
C SER A 462 -23.44 12.35 -3.28
N ARG A 463 -22.64 13.33 -3.68
CA ARG A 463 -22.79 14.06 -4.94
C ARG A 463 -22.28 13.25 -6.13
N ASP A 464 -21.10 12.66 -5.99
CA ASP A 464 -20.37 12.02 -7.09
C ASP A 464 -20.83 10.56 -7.30
N TYR A 465 -21.34 9.89 -6.25
CA TYR A 465 -21.70 8.47 -6.27
C TYR A 465 -23.10 8.16 -5.74
N ASN A 466 -23.89 9.16 -5.37
CA ASN A 466 -25.18 8.96 -4.72
C ASN A 466 -25.05 8.13 -3.42
N CYS A 467 -23.90 8.21 -2.76
CA CYS A 467 -23.62 7.49 -1.52
C CYS A 467 -24.22 8.24 -0.32
N HIS A 468 -25.40 7.80 0.10
CA HIS A 468 -26.15 8.38 1.22
C HIS A 468 -26.15 7.48 2.47
N PHE A 469 -25.29 6.46 2.52
CA PHE A 469 -25.19 5.57 3.67
C PHE A 469 -23.75 5.40 4.14
N GLN A 470 -23.51 5.54 5.45
CA GLN A 470 -22.20 5.38 6.07
C GLN A 470 -22.19 4.31 7.16
N ILE A 471 -21.11 3.54 7.27
CA ILE A 471 -20.83 2.72 8.45
C ILE A 471 -19.45 3.03 9.04
N GLY A 472 -19.28 2.77 10.33
CA GLY A 472 -17.97 2.84 11.01
C GLY A 472 -18.09 2.49 12.49
N GLY A 473 -17.06 2.78 13.28
CA GLY A 473 -17.06 2.49 14.73
C GLY A 473 -17.98 3.41 15.53
N ASN A 474 -18.42 2.96 16.71
CA ASN A 474 -19.30 3.74 17.60
C ASN A 474 -18.69 5.04 18.14
N ASP A 475 -17.37 5.20 18.05
CA ASP A 475 -16.66 6.44 18.34
C ASP A 475 -16.83 7.53 17.26
N GLN A 476 -17.37 7.19 16.09
CA GLN A 476 -17.54 8.09 14.94
C GLN A 476 -18.92 8.77 14.88
N LEU A 477 -19.85 8.45 15.79
CA LEU A 477 -21.25 8.90 15.70
C LEU A 477 -21.39 10.42 15.52
N GLY A 478 -20.64 11.21 16.32
CA GLY A 478 -20.70 12.67 16.20
C GLY A 478 -20.27 13.19 14.83
N HIS A 479 -19.26 12.56 14.22
CA HIS A 479 -18.81 12.94 12.88
C HIS A 479 -19.85 12.55 11.81
N PHE A 480 -20.57 11.44 12.00
CA PHE A 480 -21.67 11.05 11.12
C PHE A 480 -22.84 12.02 11.20
N ASP A 481 -23.20 12.48 12.41
CA ASP A 481 -24.23 13.50 12.60
C ASP A 481 -23.88 14.79 11.84
N ALA A 482 -22.63 15.24 11.96
CA ALA A 482 -22.13 16.42 11.25
C ALA A 482 -22.20 16.25 9.72
N GLY A 483 -21.81 15.08 9.20
CA GLY A 483 -21.86 14.76 7.79
C GLY A 483 -23.29 14.67 7.25
N TYR A 484 -24.20 14.03 7.98
CA TYR A 484 -25.62 13.98 7.66
C TYR A 484 -26.22 15.38 7.54
N ASP A 485 -26.00 16.22 8.56
CA ASP A 485 -26.52 17.58 8.60
C ASP A 485 -25.94 18.43 7.47
N TYR A 486 -24.65 18.27 7.16
CA TYR A 486 -24.00 18.96 6.05
C TYR A 486 -24.61 18.59 4.69
N ILE A 487 -24.80 17.29 4.42
CA ILE A 487 -25.45 16.81 3.18
C ILE A 487 -26.88 17.35 3.10
N LYS A 488 -27.66 17.24 4.17
CA LYS A 488 -29.05 17.71 4.20
C LYS A 488 -29.14 19.20 3.90
N ARG A 489 -28.25 20.04 4.46
CA ARG A 489 -28.18 21.48 4.15
C ARG A 489 -27.79 21.75 2.69
N LYS A 490 -26.82 21.01 2.15
CA LYS A 490 -26.30 21.25 0.79
C LYS A 490 -27.17 20.72 -0.32
N THR A 491 -27.87 19.62 -0.10
CA THR A 491 -28.59 18.90 -1.17
C THR A 491 -30.08 18.71 -0.89
N GLY A 492 -30.55 18.99 0.32
CA GLY A 492 -31.94 18.69 0.73
C GLY A 492 -32.24 17.19 0.86
N LYS A 493 -31.25 16.31 0.65
CA LYS A 493 -31.43 14.86 0.68
C LYS A 493 -31.14 14.30 2.07
N ILE A 494 -31.86 13.24 2.43
CA ILE A 494 -31.63 12.48 3.65
C ILE A 494 -30.49 11.49 3.42
N SER A 495 -29.65 11.31 4.43
CA SER A 495 -28.63 10.25 4.48
C SER A 495 -28.85 9.40 5.74
N ALA A 496 -28.14 8.28 5.88
CA ALA A 496 -28.20 7.46 7.08
C ALA A 496 -26.83 6.90 7.44
N SER A 497 -26.63 6.60 8.72
CA SER A 497 -25.42 5.95 9.19
C SER A 497 -25.71 4.91 10.27
N ILE A 498 -24.89 3.86 10.31
CA ILE A 498 -24.88 2.87 11.38
C ILE A 498 -23.49 2.82 12.00
N CYS A 499 -23.44 2.92 13.32
CA CYS A 499 -22.24 2.66 14.09
C CYS A 499 -22.21 1.19 14.54
N LEU A 500 -21.12 0.51 14.20
CA LEU A 500 -20.82 -0.84 14.64
C LEU A 500 -20.32 -0.82 16.10
N PRO A 501 -20.60 -1.86 16.90
CA PRO A 501 -20.13 -1.94 18.27
C PRO A 501 -18.61 -1.96 18.35
N LEU A 502 -18.08 -1.47 19.47
CA LEU A 502 -16.67 -1.65 19.77
C LEU A 502 -16.46 -3.08 20.26
N LEU A 503 -15.49 -3.79 19.67
CA LEU A 503 -15.13 -5.13 20.11
C LEU A 503 -14.50 -5.05 21.51
N THR A 504 -15.17 -5.65 22.50
CA THR A 504 -14.70 -5.75 23.89
C THR A 504 -14.63 -7.21 24.33
N ASP A 505 -13.74 -7.50 25.29
CA ASP A 505 -13.75 -8.78 26.01
C ASP A 505 -14.94 -8.86 26.99
N ALA A 506 -15.09 -9.99 27.66
CA ALA A 506 -16.15 -10.22 28.65
C ALA A 506 -16.06 -9.28 29.87
N GLN A 507 -14.92 -8.60 30.05
CA GLN A 507 -14.67 -7.61 31.10
C GLN A 507 -14.89 -6.17 30.61
N GLY A 508 -15.32 -5.98 29.35
CA GLY A 508 -15.62 -4.68 28.76
C GLY A 508 -14.39 -3.93 28.22
N LYS A 509 -13.22 -4.55 28.18
CA LYS A 509 -11.99 -3.93 27.67
C LYS A 509 -11.88 -4.09 26.16
N LYS A 510 -11.50 -3.01 25.48
CA LYS A 510 -11.42 -2.96 24.00
C LYS A 510 -10.37 -3.94 23.46
N LEU A 511 -10.76 -4.80 22.52
CA LEU A 511 -9.86 -5.75 21.84
C LEU A 511 -8.89 -5.07 20.85
N SER A 512 -9.18 -3.85 20.40
CA SER A 512 -8.31 -3.05 19.52
C SER A 512 -7.21 -2.26 20.25
N LYS A 513 -7.27 -2.20 21.57
CA LYS A 513 -6.24 -1.66 22.46
C LYS A 513 -5.97 -2.74 23.50
N THR A 514 -5.22 -3.77 23.11
CA THR A 514 -4.71 -4.70 24.11
C THR A 514 -3.93 -3.89 25.16
N SER A 515 -4.02 -4.27 26.44
CA SER A 515 -3.31 -3.58 27.54
C SER A 515 -1.83 -3.42 27.21
N LYS A 516 -1.11 -2.57 27.96
CA LYS A 516 0.36 -2.43 27.91
C LYS A 516 1.14 -3.78 27.87
N GLU A 517 0.49 -4.90 28.18
CA GLU A 517 1.01 -6.27 28.19
C GLU A 517 0.92 -7.02 26.84
N HIS A 518 0.14 -6.56 25.85
CA HIS A 518 -0.08 -7.27 24.59
C HIS A 518 -0.05 -6.31 23.39
N SER A 519 0.76 -6.63 22.36
CA SER A 519 0.80 -5.89 21.10
C SER A 519 -0.54 -5.98 20.35
N ASN A 520 -0.93 -4.93 19.61
CA ASN A 520 -2.09 -4.95 18.70
C ASN A 520 -2.05 -6.19 17.78
N ILE A 521 -3.19 -6.83 17.54
CA ILE A 521 -3.33 -7.90 16.53
C ILE A 521 -3.46 -7.23 15.16
N TRP A 522 -2.37 -7.24 14.41
CA TRP A 522 -2.28 -6.65 13.09
C TRP A 522 -2.81 -7.60 12.02
N LEU A 523 -3.28 -7.00 10.94
CA LEU A 523 -3.65 -7.73 9.74
C LEU A 523 -2.39 -8.18 8.96
N ASP A 524 -1.32 -7.37 8.93
CA ASP A 524 -0.06 -7.71 8.26
C ASP A 524 0.66 -8.94 8.89
N GLU A 525 0.94 -9.95 8.07
CA GLU A 525 1.66 -11.19 8.45
C GLU A 525 3.07 -10.94 9.00
N ARG A 526 3.70 -9.81 8.63
CA ARG A 526 5.01 -9.37 9.12
C ARG A 526 4.96 -8.79 10.53
N LYS A 527 3.77 -8.37 10.99
CA LYS A 527 3.55 -7.78 12.32
C LYS A 527 2.82 -8.73 13.26
N THR A 528 1.97 -9.58 12.74
CA THR A 528 1.29 -10.64 13.48
C THR A 528 1.30 -11.90 12.62
N SER A 529 2.00 -12.94 13.06
CA SER A 529 2.08 -14.18 12.30
C SER A 529 0.68 -14.77 12.07
N PRO A 530 0.44 -15.49 10.95
CA PRO A 530 -0.82 -16.20 10.73
C PRO A 530 -1.22 -17.12 11.89
N PHE A 531 -0.23 -17.72 12.57
CA PHE A 531 -0.44 -18.52 13.77
C PHE A 531 -0.98 -17.70 14.95
N THR A 532 -0.47 -16.50 15.20
CA THR A 532 -1.00 -15.58 16.21
C THR A 532 -2.37 -15.01 15.82
N PHE A 533 -2.62 -14.86 14.52
CA PHE A 533 -3.90 -14.38 13.96
C PHE A 533 -5.03 -15.42 14.05
N TYR A 534 -4.69 -16.71 13.99
CA TYR A 534 -5.55 -17.92 14.11
C TYR A 534 -6.26 -18.05 15.48
N GLN A 535 -6.73 -16.97 16.10
CA GLN A 535 -7.37 -17.03 17.42
C GLN A 535 -8.66 -16.20 17.51
N HIS A 536 -9.16 -15.60 16.42
CA HIS A 536 -10.27 -14.63 16.49
C HIS A 536 -11.19 -14.66 15.25
N PHE A 537 -12.43 -14.14 15.39
CA PHE A 537 -13.63 -13.88 14.51
C PHE A 537 -14.12 -14.80 13.31
N SER A 538 -15.40 -14.72 12.88
CA SER A 538 -16.03 -15.53 11.79
C SER A 538 -16.98 -14.70 10.91
N LEU A 539 -17.23 -15.14 9.67
CA LEU A 539 -18.07 -14.51 8.63
C LEU A 539 -19.32 -15.32 8.21
N GLN A 540 -19.66 -16.38 8.93
CA GLN A 540 -20.68 -17.35 8.54
C GLN A 540 -22.14 -16.85 8.59
N THR A 541 -23.06 -17.60 7.98
CA THR A 541 -24.51 -17.33 8.11
C THR A 541 -24.97 -17.51 9.56
N ILE A 542 -26.15 -16.99 9.91
CA ILE A 542 -26.65 -17.11 11.29
C ILE A 542 -26.93 -18.59 11.60
N GLU A 543 -27.50 -19.31 10.63
CA GLU A 543 -27.84 -20.72 10.75
C GLU A 543 -26.58 -21.59 10.94
N GLU A 544 -25.51 -21.28 10.21
CA GLU A 544 -24.20 -21.94 10.38
C GLU A 544 -23.58 -21.64 11.75
N ILE A 545 -23.71 -20.40 12.24
CA ILE A 545 -23.23 -20.01 13.58
C ILE A 545 -24.01 -20.75 14.66
N GLU A 546 -25.34 -20.83 14.55
CA GLU A 546 -26.20 -21.56 15.48
C GLU A 546 -25.87 -23.07 15.51
N GLU A 547 -25.52 -23.65 14.36
CA GLU A 547 -25.03 -25.04 14.30
C GLU A 547 -23.71 -25.22 15.05
N ILE A 548 -22.75 -24.34 14.81
CA ILE A 548 -21.44 -24.37 15.48
C ILE A 548 -21.58 -24.15 16.99
N GLU A 549 -22.47 -23.24 17.40
CA GLU A 549 -22.79 -23.04 18.81
C GLU A 549 -23.38 -24.30 19.42
N ARG A 550 -24.34 -24.95 18.74
CA ARG A 550 -24.92 -26.21 19.20
C ARG A 550 -23.87 -27.31 19.35
N GLU A 551 -23.00 -27.47 18.35
CA GLU A 551 -21.91 -28.45 18.36
C GLU A 551 -20.91 -28.15 19.49
N HIS A 552 -20.57 -26.88 19.69
CA HIS A 552 -19.67 -26.43 20.75
C HIS A 552 -20.26 -26.68 22.14
N GLN A 553 -21.54 -26.39 22.36
CA GLN A 553 -22.24 -26.67 23.61
C GLN A 553 -22.33 -28.18 23.88
N ALA A 554 -22.50 -29.00 22.85
CA ALA A 554 -22.46 -30.45 22.99
C ALA A 554 -21.06 -31.01 23.30
N ASN A 555 -19.99 -30.25 23.04
CA ASN A 555 -18.60 -30.68 23.16
C ASN A 555 -17.73 -29.65 23.90
N LEU A 556 -18.20 -29.21 25.07
CA LEU A 556 -17.45 -28.28 25.92
C LEU A 556 -16.04 -28.81 26.19
N GLY A 557 -15.03 -27.99 25.87
CA GLY A 557 -13.60 -28.35 26.00
C GLY A 557 -12.91 -28.74 24.69
N LYS A 558 -13.63 -28.98 23.58
CA LYS A 558 -13.03 -29.19 22.24
C LYS A 558 -12.76 -27.91 21.46
N TRP A 559 -13.18 -26.75 21.97
CA TRP A 559 -12.91 -25.43 21.37
C TRP A 559 -13.41 -25.28 19.92
N ILE A 560 -14.47 -26.00 19.54
CA ILE A 560 -15.00 -26.08 18.17
C ILE A 560 -15.30 -24.70 17.58
N ALA A 561 -16.04 -23.87 18.32
CA ALA A 561 -16.36 -22.52 17.87
C ALA A 561 -15.09 -21.69 17.63
N GLN A 562 -14.13 -21.72 18.56
CA GLN A 562 -12.87 -20.96 18.46
C GLN A 562 -11.97 -21.46 17.34
N GLU A 563 -11.92 -22.77 17.08
CA GLU A 563 -11.17 -23.34 15.97
C GLU A 563 -11.79 -22.90 14.64
N LYS A 564 -13.11 -22.99 14.50
CA LYS A 564 -13.78 -22.59 13.26
C LYS A 564 -13.62 -21.10 12.96
N LEU A 565 -13.71 -20.29 14.01
CA LEU A 565 -13.43 -18.87 14.01
C LEU A 565 -12.03 -18.58 13.46
N ALA A 566 -11.02 -19.18 14.08
CA ALA A 566 -9.62 -19.05 13.71
C ALA A 566 -9.34 -19.44 12.25
N GLU A 567 -9.98 -20.51 11.77
CA GLU A 567 -9.87 -20.96 10.38
C GLU A 567 -10.39 -19.92 9.39
N GLU A 568 -11.62 -19.45 9.61
CA GLU A 568 -12.30 -18.50 8.73
C GLU A 568 -11.51 -17.19 8.64
N LEU A 569 -11.08 -16.63 9.78
CA LEU A 569 -10.31 -15.40 9.78
C LEU A 569 -8.94 -15.55 9.12
N THR A 570 -8.20 -16.61 9.46
CA THR A 570 -6.87 -16.83 8.87
C THR A 570 -6.98 -17.04 7.38
N LYS A 571 -8.03 -17.72 6.91
CA LYS A 571 -8.32 -17.87 5.49
C LYS A 571 -8.72 -16.55 4.83
N LEU A 572 -9.56 -15.74 5.49
CA LEU A 572 -9.97 -14.42 5.00
C LEU A 572 -8.75 -13.51 4.81
N VAL A 573 -7.84 -13.51 5.77
CA VAL A 573 -6.74 -12.56 5.88
C VAL A 573 -5.50 -13.06 5.13
N HIS A 574 -5.08 -14.30 5.38
CA HIS A 574 -3.85 -14.90 4.85
C HIS A 574 -4.10 -16.01 3.80
N GLY A 575 -5.35 -16.26 3.44
CA GLY A 575 -5.72 -17.20 2.38
C GLY A 575 -5.59 -18.67 2.80
N ASN A 576 -5.89 -19.57 1.85
CA ASN A 576 -5.82 -21.00 2.10
C ASN A 576 -4.41 -21.47 2.48
N ASN A 577 -3.37 -20.83 1.94
CA ASN A 577 -1.98 -21.17 2.26
C ASN A 577 -1.60 -20.75 3.68
N GLY A 578 -1.94 -19.52 4.09
CA GLY A 578 -1.72 -19.04 5.45
C GLY A 578 -2.47 -19.87 6.49
N LEU A 579 -3.71 -20.28 6.19
CA LEU A 579 -4.47 -21.21 7.02
C LEU A 579 -3.76 -22.57 7.16
N LYS A 580 -3.30 -23.15 6.05
CA LYS A 580 -2.60 -24.44 6.05
C LYS A 580 -1.33 -24.37 6.92
N ILE A 581 -0.56 -23.29 6.77
CA ILE A 581 0.64 -23.00 7.56
C ILE A 581 0.27 -22.90 9.05
N ALA A 582 -0.71 -22.07 9.41
CA ALA A 582 -1.12 -21.89 10.80
C ALA A 582 -1.55 -23.20 11.48
N LYS A 583 -2.33 -24.04 10.77
CA LYS A 583 -2.73 -25.37 11.25
C LYS A 583 -1.54 -26.31 11.44
N GLN A 584 -0.60 -26.33 10.48
CA GLN A 584 0.61 -27.13 10.56
C GLN A 584 1.48 -26.70 11.75
N CYS A 585 1.73 -25.40 11.93
CA CYS A 585 2.47 -24.86 13.07
C CYS A 585 1.82 -25.21 14.41
N SER A 586 0.50 -25.02 14.52
CA SER A 586 -0.26 -25.34 15.74
C SER A 586 -0.15 -26.83 16.08
N LYS A 587 -0.31 -27.72 15.08
CA LYS A 587 -0.15 -29.16 15.28
C LYS A 587 1.26 -29.51 15.71
N MET A 588 2.29 -28.94 15.09
CA MET A 588 3.70 -29.18 15.45
C MET A 588 4.07 -28.70 16.85
N LEU A 589 3.45 -27.62 17.33
CA LEU A 589 3.73 -27.04 18.64
C LEU A 589 3.01 -27.72 19.80
N PHE A 590 1.79 -28.23 19.55
CA PHE A 590 0.90 -28.74 20.61
C PHE A 590 0.60 -30.24 20.57
N SER A 591 1.01 -30.96 19.53
CA SER A 591 1.16 -32.41 19.61
C SER A 591 2.57 -32.74 20.13
N ASP A 592 2.78 -33.88 20.80
CA ASP A 592 4.07 -34.33 21.37
C ASP A 592 5.17 -34.65 20.31
N SER A 593 5.20 -33.87 19.22
CA SER A 593 5.97 -34.07 18.00
C SER A 593 7.18 -33.14 17.90
N LEU A 594 7.81 -32.76 19.02
CA LEU A 594 9.16 -32.16 18.99
C LEU A 594 10.16 -33.03 18.20
N SER A 595 9.92 -34.35 18.17
CA SER A 595 10.62 -35.32 17.34
C SER A 595 10.42 -35.10 15.83
N GLU A 596 9.24 -34.66 15.37
CA GLU A 596 9.00 -34.29 13.97
C GLU A 596 9.65 -32.94 13.63
N LEU A 597 9.57 -31.97 14.53
CA LEU A 597 10.21 -30.66 14.38
C LEU A 597 11.74 -30.80 14.27
N ARG A 598 12.33 -31.78 14.97
CA ARG A 598 13.75 -32.16 14.82
C ARG A 598 14.08 -32.68 13.41
N LYS A 599 13.15 -33.35 12.72
CA LYS A 599 13.37 -33.94 11.38
C LYS A 599 13.19 -32.95 10.21
N MET A 600 12.54 -31.81 10.43
CA MET A 600 12.27 -30.82 9.37
C MET A 600 13.49 -29.95 9.04
N PRO A 601 13.65 -29.44 7.81
CA PRO A 601 14.75 -28.52 7.50
C PRO A 601 14.62 -27.18 8.26
N THR A 602 15.74 -26.60 8.70
CA THR A 602 15.77 -25.34 9.46
C THR A 602 15.05 -24.19 8.73
N SER A 603 15.24 -24.11 7.41
CA SER A 603 14.58 -23.10 6.56
C SER A 603 13.06 -23.18 6.61
N PHE A 604 12.50 -24.40 6.68
CA PHE A 604 11.06 -24.61 6.77
C PHE A 604 10.53 -24.18 8.14
N ILE A 605 11.23 -24.53 9.23
CA ILE A 605 10.83 -24.12 10.58
C ILE A 605 10.86 -22.58 10.72
N GLU A 606 11.90 -21.93 10.18
CA GLU A 606 11.99 -20.46 10.17
C GLU A 606 10.86 -19.81 9.36
N GLU A 607 10.52 -20.37 8.20
CA GLU A 607 9.40 -19.92 7.37
C GLU A 607 8.05 -20.06 8.08
N GLN A 608 7.83 -21.19 8.75
CA GLN A 608 6.58 -21.52 9.43
C GLN A 608 6.26 -20.62 10.65
N PHE A 609 7.28 -20.20 11.42
CA PHE A 609 7.09 -19.27 12.55
C PHE A 609 6.92 -17.81 12.09
N GLY A 610 7.33 -17.50 10.85
CA GLY A 610 7.32 -16.13 10.32
C GLY A 610 8.43 -15.26 10.92
N THR A 611 8.92 -14.30 10.14
CA THR A 611 10.06 -13.44 10.52
C THR A 611 9.84 -12.65 11.82
N ALA A 612 8.59 -12.37 12.19
CA ALA A 612 8.24 -11.62 13.40
C ALA A 612 8.47 -12.41 14.70
N SER A 613 8.53 -13.74 14.63
CA SER A 613 8.65 -14.63 15.80
C SER A 613 10.01 -15.32 15.89
N VAL A 614 10.95 -14.95 15.02
CA VAL A 614 12.34 -15.46 15.01
C VAL A 614 13.30 -14.37 15.52
N GLN A 615 13.96 -14.61 16.66
CA GLN A 615 14.98 -13.72 17.21
C GLN A 615 16.38 -14.23 16.87
N GLN A 616 17.25 -13.35 16.34
CA GLN A 616 18.64 -13.70 16.08
C GLN A 616 19.54 -13.30 17.25
N LEU A 617 20.30 -14.25 17.79
CA LEU A 617 21.18 -14.05 18.95
C LEU A 617 22.58 -14.63 18.69
N PHE A 618 23.62 -13.98 19.20
CA PHE A 618 25.00 -14.48 19.13
C PHE A 618 25.29 -15.41 20.30
N ARG A 619 25.90 -16.57 20.03
CA ARG A 619 26.25 -17.54 21.07
C ARG A 619 27.20 -16.96 22.12
N SER A 620 28.17 -16.16 21.68
CA SER A 620 29.21 -15.54 22.51
C SER A 620 28.69 -14.54 23.55
N ARG A 621 27.41 -14.17 23.52
CA ARG A 621 26.82 -13.19 24.44
C ARG A 621 26.21 -13.77 25.71
N PHE A 622 26.13 -15.11 25.82
CA PHE A 622 25.45 -15.74 26.93
C PHE A 622 26.29 -16.88 27.49
N SER A 623 26.57 -16.83 28.79
CA SER A 623 27.32 -17.85 29.52
C SER A 623 26.39 -18.73 30.34
N THR A 624 25.28 -18.18 30.85
CA THR A 624 24.32 -18.90 31.70
C THR A 624 22.89 -18.83 31.17
N ILE A 625 22.06 -19.82 31.53
CA ILE A 625 20.65 -19.85 31.14
C ILE A 625 19.89 -18.64 31.71
N GLY A 626 20.30 -18.11 32.87
CA GLY A 626 19.73 -16.89 33.45
C GLY A 626 19.93 -15.65 32.57
N GLU A 627 21.13 -15.43 32.04
CA GLU A 627 21.42 -14.33 31.09
C GLU A 627 20.58 -14.46 29.81
N LEU A 628 20.44 -15.69 29.31
CA LEU A 628 19.59 -15.98 28.17
C LEU A 628 18.10 -15.71 28.49
N ALA A 629 17.63 -16.13 29.67
CA ALA A 629 16.26 -15.92 30.13
C ALA A 629 15.90 -14.44 30.23
N ASP A 630 16.79 -13.60 30.77
CA ASP A 630 16.61 -12.15 30.83
C ASP A 630 16.53 -11.51 29.44
N LYS A 631 17.33 -12.01 28.48
CA LYS A 631 17.32 -11.47 27.13
C LYS A 631 16.05 -11.79 26.34
N ILE A 632 15.51 -13.00 26.54
CA ILE A 632 14.41 -13.55 25.73
C ILE A 632 13.04 -13.29 26.38
N HIS A 633 13.01 -12.90 27.65
CA HIS A 633 11.77 -12.55 28.33
C HIS A 633 11.34 -11.13 27.98
N SER A 634 10.14 -10.99 27.40
CA SER A 634 9.57 -9.69 26.99
C SER A 634 8.33 -9.28 27.80
N GLY A 635 8.13 -9.84 29.01
CA GLY A 635 6.95 -9.59 29.84
C GLY A 635 7.28 -9.05 31.24
N ASP A 636 6.25 -8.61 31.97
CA ASP A 636 6.41 -7.99 33.29
C ASP A 636 6.82 -8.98 34.38
N GLY A 637 7.75 -8.58 35.25
CA GLY A 637 8.25 -9.38 36.37
C GLY A 637 9.61 -10.04 36.10
N SER A 638 10.27 -10.51 37.16
CA SER A 638 11.62 -11.10 37.06
C SER A 638 11.59 -12.39 36.24
N SER A 639 12.32 -12.40 35.12
CA SER A 639 12.50 -13.58 34.26
C SER A 639 13.05 -14.76 35.07
N ILE A 640 14.00 -14.47 35.96
CA ILE A 640 14.66 -15.41 36.86
C ILE A 640 13.66 -16.05 37.82
N ASN A 641 12.76 -15.27 38.43
CA ASN A 641 11.75 -15.83 39.32
C ASN A 641 10.78 -16.75 38.56
N LYS A 642 10.38 -16.39 37.34
CA LYS A 642 9.53 -17.24 36.49
C LYS A 642 10.26 -18.49 36.01
N MET A 643 11.54 -18.38 35.72
CA MET A 643 12.38 -19.52 35.38
C MET A 643 12.48 -20.50 36.55
N LYS A 644 12.74 -20.00 37.77
CA LYS A 644 12.79 -20.82 38.99
C LYS A 644 11.48 -21.56 39.28
N THR A 645 10.33 -20.97 38.95
CA THR A 645 9.01 -21.64 39.04
C THR A 645 8.74 -22.60 37.87
N GLY A 646 9.71 -22.79 36.97
CA GLY A 646 9.64 -23.75 35.88
C GLY A 646 8.93 -23.24 34.63
N ALA A 647 8.76 -21.93 34.47
CA ALA A 647 8.08 -21.37 33.31
C ALA A 647 8.90 -21.43 32.02
N LEU A 648 10.23 -21.49 32.10
CA LEU A 648 11.10 -21.53 30.91
C LEU A 648 11.29 -22.96 30.41
N LYS A 649 10.97 -23.19 29.14
CA LYS A 649 11.31 -24.42 28.42
C LYS A 649 12.08 -24.11 27.14
N LEU A 650 13.18 -24.80 26.89
CA LEU A 650 13.94 -24.77 25.64
C LEU A 650 13.81 -26.13 24.98
N ASN A 651 13.26 -26.19 23.77
CA ASN A 651 12.93 -27.43 23.05
C ASN A 651 12.11 -28.42 23.90
N GLY A 652 11.20 -27.89 24.73
CA GLY A 652 10.38 -28.68 25.66
C GLY A 652 11.06 -29.09 26.96
N ILE A 653 12.38 -28.92 27.08
CA ILE A 653 13.14 -29.20 28.31
C ILE A 653 13.01 -28.01 29.25
N GLN A 654 12.63 -28.27 30.50
CA GLN A 654 12.44 -27.25 31.52
C GLN A 654 13.78 -26.84 32.14
N PHE A 655 14.00 -25.55 32.31
CA PHE A 655 15.18 -24.99 32.97
C PHE A 655 14.77 -24.15 34.17
N THR A 656 15.35 -24.44 35.34
CA THR A 656 15.00 -23.79 36.62
C THR A 656 16.21 -23.17 37.33
N ASN A 657 17.44 -23.56 36.97
CA ASN A 657 18.67 -23.03 37.56
C ASN A 657 19.26 -21.88 36.71
N PRO A 658 19.23 -20.62 37.18
CA PRO A 658 19.79 -19.49 36.44
C PRO A 658 21.29 -19.57 36.19
N ASP A 659 22.01 -20.23 37.10
CA ASP A 659 23.48 -20.34 37.06
C ASP A 659 23.94 -21.53 36.21
N GLU A 660 23.02 -22.29 35.60
CA GLU A 660 23.36 -23.36 34.67
C GLU A 660 24.10 -22.79 33.45
N VAL A 661 25.32 -23.27 33.21
CA VAL A 661 26.12 -22.91 32.04
C VAL A 661 25.41 -23.40 30.77
N ILE A 662 25.37 -22.55 29.74
CA ILE A 662 24.70 -22.91 28.49
C ILE A 662 25.47 -24.01 27.77
N ASP A 663 24.81 -25.15 27.60
CA ASP A 663 25.21 -26.19 26.65
C ASP A 663 24.40 -26.04 25.35
N PHE A 664 25.06 -25.50 24.32
CA PHE A 664 24.44 -25.27 23.02
C PHE A 664 24.02 -26.56 22.30
N ASP A 665 24.65 -27.70 22.56
CA ASP A 665 24.25 -28.98 21.98
C ASP A 665 22.95 -29.49 22.62
N LYS A 666 22.74 -29.19 23.90
CA LYS A 666 21.50 -29.47 24.64
C LYS A 666 20.35 -28.54 24.27
N ILE A 667 20.63 -27.23 24.11
CA ILE A 667 19.57 -26.23 23.89
C ILE A 667 19.25 -25.99 22.40
N CYS A 668 20.09 -26.45 21.48
CA CYS A 668 19.79 -26.41 20.04
C CYS A 668 19.02 -27.66 19.60
N LEU A 669 18.18 -27.53 18.58
CA LEU A 669 17.54 -28.68 17.95
C LEU A 669 18.60 -29.46 17.17
N ASN A 670 18.91 -30.70 17.58
CA ASN A 670 19.88 -31.65 16.99
C ASN A 670 20.50 -31.20 15.64
N GLY A 671 21.71 -30.63 15.68
CA GLY A 671 22.47 -30.25 14.48
C GLY A 671 22.02 -28.97 13.78
N LYS A 672 21.10 -28.20 14.36
CA LYS A 672 20.60 -26.93 13.82
C LYS A 672 20.93 -25.78 14.77
N ASN A 673 21.23 -24.61 14.22
CA ASN A 673 21.46 -23.40 15.01
C ASN A 673 20.16 -22.72 15.46
N ILE A 674 19.15 -23.49 15.89
CA ILE A 674 17.86 -22.96 16.33
C ILE A 674 17.39 -23.57 17.65
N THR A 675 16.69 -22.78 18.46
CA THR A 675 16.08 -23.17 19.73
C THR A 675 14.63 -22.71 19.77
N LEU A 676 13.71 -23.63 20.06
CA LEU A 676 12.32 -23.29 20.35
C LEU A 676 12.19 -22.93 21.83
N VAL A 677 11.89 -21.67 22.11
CA VAL A 677 11.67 -21.18 23.47
C VAL A 677 10.19 -21.17 23.77
N CYS A 678 9.82 -21.64 24.96
CA CYS A 678 8.48 -21.52 25.50
C CYS A 678 8.52 -20.90 26.90
N TRP A 679 7.72 -19.85 27.10
CA TRP A 679 7.40 -19.34 28.43
C TRP A 679 5.98 -19.75 28.84
N GLY A 680 5.87 -20.55 29.90
CA GLY A 680 4.62 -21.08 30.42
C GLY A 680 4.04 -22.18 29.54
N LYS A 681 2.76 -22.04 29.15
CA LYS A 681 2.03 -23.04 28.35
C LYS A 681 1.86 -22.70 26.87
N ARG A 682 1.92 -21.40 26.50
CA ARG A 682 1.43 -20.94 25.18
C ARG A 682 2.34 -19.92 24.46
N LYS A 683 3.35 -19.36 25.12
CA LYS A 683 4.20 -18.32 24.51
C LYS A 683 5.44 -18.94 23.88
N TYR A 684 5.36 -19.23 22.59
CA TYR A 684 6.47 -19.79 21.80
C TYR A 684 7.17 -18.72 20.97
N HIS A 685 8.49 -18.80 20.86
CA HIS A 685 9.28 -18.06 19.88
C HIS A 685 10.51 -18.88 19.48
N LEU A 686 11.10 -18.56 18.33
CA LEU A 686 12.26 -19.26 17.81
C LEU A 686 13.50 -18.39 17.97
N ILE A 687 14.58 -18.92 18.55
CA ILE A 687 15.90 -18.30 18.51
C ILE A 687 16.69 -18.92 17.37
N LYS A 688 17.32 -18.06 16.56
CA LYS A 688 18.35 -18.44 15.59
C LYS A 688 19.70 -17.98 16.11
N TRP A 689 20.60 -18.94 16.32
CA TRP A 689 21.95 -18.70 16.80
C TRP A 689 22.87 -18.31 15.65
N ILE A 690 23.52 -17.16 15.79
CA ILE A 690 24.60 -16.70 14.93
C ILE A 690 25.92 -17.09 15.61
N GLY A 691 26.82 -17.66 14.81
CA GLY A 691 28.16 -18.09 15.22
C GLY A 691 29.01 -16.94 15.73
#